data_AF-A0A5N7RLF7-F1
#
_entry.id   AF-A0A5N7RLF7-F1
#
_cell.length_a   1.000
_cell.length_b   1.000
_cell.length_c   1.000
_cell.angle_alpha   90.00
_cell.angle_beta   90.00
_cell.angle_gamma   90.00
#
_symmetry.space_group_name_H-M   'P 1'
#
loop_
_entity.id
_entity.type
_entity.pdbx_description
1 polymer ?
#
loop_
_entity_poly.entity_id
_entity_poly.type
_entity_poly.pdbx_seq_one_letter_code
_entity_poly.pdbx_strand_id
1 'polypeptide(L)'
;MASPPLFRFAVIADSHVNPSEQDNISPFASHRLTNERLRHTVAMLNALGPAFVVHVGDMIHPVPEAVSYPRAVRQFRDSMAELACPVHLVPGNHDVGDKQADYVPAGAIRPEYVELYSRHFGEHFYGFDRQGCHFAVINTSLINSGLPQEQEQAEWLEADLAAHAGQRIFLFMHYPPFVATPDEHGHYDNIDEPGRSWLLAAVARHKVAAAFTGHVHNFFLNRHADTNFYLMPSTAFVRADYAETLHVGQPPEHENGRNDVAKLGVMVVDVHEERIVTQFLRSFGDGPERAAAQRDWPRLPPSAGELPAPGVELRHGWTVLYDIPYSSMLDEFRRKRARNDYPILALWEMGVRRLRVPLDDLLDVASRARMEAVAVQGCRFAVFHFGWPGEAALDAVRRHRHLLDGLELVLRWPPAPDLDARLAAARERAGVPLVLSRFWNASGESRDGKQIKLLVDHGFTVDDELPAAPAADGLVFRIARDTSAHEGIARAAEAAEGRGLCAQVHVRLADDSPARAQHDEWRNTCRVLETALCSHFHRGHRVFLDTLGDVDRGYFPRTGLIDRRGNPRLAGRALRNLNGALSELPPVRTLDWHETTDGLLGEARAGEMVLLLPLPDTPGRVWHGPVPGLPDRCEGCRVDLGSGAQAVVEGDAGRLVRGDAGGPVLWILRPVS
;
A
#
# COMPACT_ATOMS: atom_id res chain seq x y z
N MET A 1 -2.18 22.62 -8.43
CA MET A 1 -2.67 21.30 -8.89
C MET A 1 -1.50 20.56 -9.51
N ALA A 2 -1.35 19.25 -9.28
CA ALA A 2 -0.30 18.48 -9.96
C ALA A 2 -0.51 18.53 -11.48
N SER A 3 0.58 18.58 -12.25
CA SER A 3 0.51 18.46 -13.71
C SER A 3 -0.14 17.12 -14.09
N PRO A 4 -0.94 17.07 -15.17
CA PRO A 4 -1.46 15.80 -15.68
C PRO A 4 -0.29 14.88 -16.05
N PRO A 5 -0.46 13.55 -15.95
CA PRO A 5 0.57 12.62 -16.42
C PRO A 5 0.78 12.81 -17.94
N LEU A 6 2.03 12.63 -18.38
CA LEU A 6 2.41 12.58 -19.79
C LEU A 6 1.68 11.42 -20.49
N PHE A 7 1.66 10.28 -19.82
CA PHE A 7 0.87 9.11 -20.17
C PHE A 7 0.79 8.16 -18.97
N ARG A 8 -0.08 7.18 -19.10
CA ARG A 8 -0.29 6.09 -18.14
C ARG A 8 -0.02 4.76 -18.83
N PHE A 9 0.61 3.82 -18.15
CA PHE A 9 0.63 2.41 -18.57
C PHE A 9 0.19 1.51 -17.42
N ALA A 10 -0.11 0.25 -17.71
CA ALA A 10 -0.42 -0.74 -16.69
C ALA A 10 0.48 -1.96 -16.80
N VAL A 11 0.69 -2.64 -15.68
CA VAL A 11 1.50 -3.86 -15.56
C VAL A 11 0.64 -4.94 -14.94
N ILE A 12 0.65 -6.13 -15.56
CA ILE A 12 0.01 -7.35 -15.07
C ILE A 12 1.00 -8.51 -15.15
N ALA A 13 0.78 -9.57 -14.37
CA ALA A 13 1.70 -10.70 -14.28
C ALA A 13 0.94 -12.03 -14.14
N ASP A 14 1.56 -13.11 -14.61
CA ASP A 14 1.22 -14.48 -14.27
C ASP A 14 -0.28 -14.80 -14.47
N SER A 15 -0.80 -14.64 -15.69
CA SER A 15 -2.20 -14.96 -16.00
C SER A 15 -2.49 -16.45 -16.09
N HIS A 16 -1.48 -17.29 -16.36
CA HIS A 16 -1.56 -18.76 -16.37
C HIS A 16 -2.82 -19.29 -17.11
N VAL A 17 -3.08 -18.77 -18.31
CA VAL A 17 -4.27 -19.13 -19.10
C VAL A 17 -4.23 -20.61 -19.46
N ASN A 18 -5.31 -21.33 -19.14
CA ASN A 18 -5.46 -22.74 -19.46
C ASN A 18 -5.87 -22.97 -20.92
N PRO A 19 -5.68 -24.19 -21.46
CA PRO A 19 -6.11 -24.55 -22.81
C PRO A 19 -7.64 -24.49 -23.00
N SER A 20 -8.42 -24.65 -21.94
CA SER A 20 -9.87 -24.41 -21.93
C SER A 20 -10.42 -24.20 -20.52
N GLU A 21 -11.66 -23.73 -20.43
CA GLU A 21 -12.40 -23.58 -19.17
C GLU A 21 -12.64 -24.91 -18.43
N GLN A 22 -12.58 -26.05 -19.15
CA GLN A 22 -12.84 -27.38 -18.59
C GLN A 22 -11.56 -28.09 -18.15
N ASP A 23 -10.42 -27.71 -18.72
CA ASP A 23 -9.13 -28.34 -18.43
C ASP A 23 -8.63 -27.87 -17.05
N ASN A 24 -8.52 -28.79 -16.10
CA ASN A 24 -7.77 -28.54 -14.87
C ASN A 24 -6.44 -29.30 -14.91
N ILE A 25 -5.46 -28.69 -15.57
CA ILE A 25 -4.10 -29.24 -15.73
C ILE A 25 -3.24 -29.09 -14.46
N SER A 26 -3.83 -28.58 -13.39
CA SER A 26 -3.25 -28.38 -12.07
C SER A 26 -4.12 -29.08 -11.03
N PRO A 27 -3.57 -29.60 -9.92
CA PRO A 27 -4.36 -30.20 -8.85
C PRO A 27 -5.23 -29.18 -8.09
N PHE A 28 -4.99 -27.88 -8.31
CA PHE A 28 -5.66 -26.80 -7.58
C PHE A 28 -6.96 -26.35 -8.25
N ALA A 29 -8.02 -26.16 -7.47
CA ALA A 29 -9.33 -25.75 -7.96
C ALA A 29 -9.31 -24.30 -8.51
N SER A 30 -8.54 -23.41 -7.88
CA SER A 30 -8.39 -22.01 -8.31
C SER A 30 -7.84 -21.86 -9.73
N HIS A 31 -7.12 -22.86 -10.25
CA HIS A 31 -6.64 -22.83 -11.63
C HIS A 31 -7.75 -22.75 -12.66
N ARG A 32 -8.94 -23.32 -12.38
CA ARG A 32 -10.08 -23.26 -13.31
C ARG A 32 -10.54 -21.83 -13.58
N LEU A 33 -10.18 -20.88 -12.72
CA LEU A 33 -10.58 -19.49 -12.78
C LEU A 33 -9.62 -18.62 -13.59
N THR A 34 -8.47 -19.12 -14.05
CA THR A 34 -7.41 -18.29 -14.65
C THR A 34 -7.89 -17.54 -15.90
N ASN A 35 -8.61 -18.22 -16.79
CA ASN A 35 -9.17 -17.61 -18.01
C ASN A 35 -10.20 -16.52 -17.70
N GLU A 36 -11.14 -16.79 -16.79
CA GLU A 36 -12.15 -15.82 -16.37
C GLU A 36 -11.53 -14.61 -15.68
N ARG A 37 -10.53 -14.84 -14.83
CA ARG A 37 -9.76 -13.78 -14.17
C ARG A 37 -9.00 -12.91 -15.16
N LEU A 38 -8.47 -13.48 -16.25
CA LEU A 38 -7.86 -12.69 -17.31
C LEU A 38 -8.90 -11.82 -18.02
N ARG A 39 -10.08 -12.37 -18.38
CA ARG A 39 -11.16 -11.57 -18.99
C ARG A 39 -11.61 -10.42 -18.09
N HIS A 40 -11.79 -10.67 -16.80
CA HIS A 40 -12.07 -9.62 -15.81
C HIS A 40 -10.94 -8.58 -15.74
N THR A 41 -9.68 -9.02 -15.76
CA THR A 41 -8.53 -8.13 -15.79
C THR A 41 -8.50 -7.27 -17.06
N VAL A 42 -8.83 -7.83 -18.23
CA VAL A 42 -8.94 -7.07 -19.49
C VAL A 42 -10.06 -6.04 -19.42
N ALA A 43 -11.23 -6.39 -18.88
CA ALA A 43 -12.32 -5.43 -18.68
C ALA A 43 -11.91 -4.29 -17.73
N MET A 44 -11.19 -4.62 -16.65
CA MET A 44 -10.62 -3.64 -15.72
C MET A 44 -9.62 -2.72 -16.42
N LEU A 45 -8.69 -3.27 -17.22
CA LEU A 45 -7.70 -2.49 -17.98
C LEU A 45 -8.37 -1.58 -19.01
N ASN A 46 -9.39 -2.05 -19.70
CA ASN A 46 -10.18 -1.24 -20.63
C ASN A 46 -10.86 -0.06 -19.94
N ALA A 47 -11.39 -0.26 -18.73
CA ALA A 47 -11.98 0.81 -17.93
C ALA A 47 -10.94 1.83 -17.44
N LEU A 48 -9.69 1.40 -17.19
CA LEU A 48 -8.58 2.27 -16.78
C LEU A 48 -7.98 3.09 -17.95
N GLY A 49 -8.19 2.66 -19.18
CA GLY A 49 -7.71 3.33 -20.40
C GLY A 49 -6.20 3.61 -20.45
N PRO A 50 -5.32 2.65 -20.11
CA PRO A 50 -3.88 2.88 -20.20
C PRO A 50 -3.44 3.03 -21.66
N ALA A 51 -2.32 3.71 -21.85
CA ALA A 51 -1.76 3.97 -23.16
C ALA A 51 -1.17 2.69 -23.82
N PHE A 52 -0.77 1.73 -22.97
CA PHE A 52 -0.39 0.35 -23.29
C PHE A 52 -0.35 -0.47 -21.99
N VAL A 53 -0.30 -1.79 -22.12
CA VAL A 53 -0.13 -2.76 -21.02
C VAL A 53 1.19 -3.51 -21.20
N VAL A 54 1.88 -3.84 -20.11
CA VAL A 54 2.99 -4.80 -20.10
C VAL A 54 2.58 -6.03 -19.30
N HIS A 55 2.65 -7.21 -19.92
CA HIS A 55 2.43 -8.50 -19.25
C HIS A 55 3.77 -9.13 -18.89
N VAL A 56 4.13 -9.19 -17.60
CA VAL A 56 5.45 -9.64 -17.13
C VAL A 56 5.57 -11.17 -16.98
N GLY A 57 5.25 -11.89 -18.05
CA GLY A 57 5.45 -13.35 -18.17
C GLY A 57 4.40 -14.23 -17.51
N ASP A 58 4.56 -15.53 -17.75
CA ASP A 58 3.65 -16.62 -17.37
C ASP A 58 2.22 -16.36 -17.86
N MET A 59 2.13 -16.08 -19.16
CA MET A 59 0.88 -15.77 -19.83
C MET A 59 -0.04 -17.00 -19.87
N ILE A 60 0.55 -18.16 -20.13
CA ILE A 60 -0.17 -19.41 -20.36
C ILE A 60 0.27 -20.50 -19.41
N HIS A 61 -0.60 -21.50 -19.24
CA HIS A 61 -0.31 -22.75 -18.58
C HIS A 61 -0.98 -23.83 -19.43
N PRO A 62 -0.28 -24.87 -19.95
CA PRO A 62 0.96 -25.48 -19.45
C PRO A 62 2.26 -24.91 -20.06
N VAL A 63 3.40 -25.48 -19.64
CA VAL A 63 4.75 -25.24 -20.20
C VAL A 63 4.93 -25.74 -21.64
N PRO A 64 5.97 -25.30 -22.40
CA PRO A 64 6.16 -25.61 -23.83
C PRO A 64 6.18 -27.10 -24.22
N GLU A 65 6.49 -28.00 -23.29
CA GLU A 65 6.53 -29.46 -23.51
C GLU A 65 5.16 -30.07 -23.76
N ALA A 66 4.11 -29.44 -23.25
CA ALA A 66 2.79 -30.02 -23.26
C ALA A 66 2.12 -29.88 -24.63
N VAL A 67 1.50 -30.98 -25.08
CA VAL A 67 0.75 -31.03 -26.35
C VAL A 67 -0.37 -29.96 -26.43
N SER A 68 -0.90 -29.55 -25.27
CA SER A 68 -1.96 -28.52 -25.18
C SER A 68 -1.43 -27.07 -25.20
N TYR A 69 -0.11 -26.84 -25.21
CA TYR A 69 0.48 -25.50 -25.23
C TYR A 69 -0.09 -24.60 -26.34
N PRO A 70 -0.17 -25.02 -27.63
CA PRO A 70 -0.73 -24.17 -28.68
C PRO A 70 -2.21 -23.79 -28.47
N ARG A 71 -2.96 -24.58 -27.70
CA ARG A 71 -4.35 -24.29 -27.37
C ARG A 71 -4.45 -23.21 -26.28
N ALA A 72 -3.58 -23.25 -25.27
CA ALA A 72 -3.45 -22.19 -24.27
C ALA A 72 -3.02 -20.86 -24.90
N VAL A 73 -2.05 -20.89 -25.84
CA VAL A 73 -1.65 -19.73 -26.64
C VAL A 73 -2.87 -19.08 -27.33
N ARG A 74 -3.73 -19.88 -27.97
CA ARG A 74 -4.92 -19.36 -28.63
C ARG A 74 -5.88 -18.70 -27.63
N GLN A 75 -6.16 -19.35 -26.50
CA GLN A 75 -7.02 -18.78 -25.45
C GLN A 75 -6.51 -17.45 -24.89
N PHE A 76 -5.19 -17.35 -24.67
CA PHE A 76 -4.58 -16.10 -24.22
C PHE A 76 -4.73 -15.00 -25.27
N ARG A 77 -4.41 -15.31 -26.54
CA ARG A 77 -4.53 -14.35 -27.64
C ARG A 77 -5.97 -13.88 -27.84
N ASP A 78 -6.94 -14.79 -27.75
CA ASP A 78 -8.37 -14.47 -27.87
C ASP A 78 -8.80 -13.52 -26.74
N SER A 79 -8.41 -13.80 -25.50
CA SER A 79 -8.73 -12.94 -24.35
C SER A 79 -8.07 -11.57 -24.45
N MET A 80 -6.80 -11.51 -24.87
CA MET A 80 -6.04 -10.27 -25.01
C MET A 80 -6.44 -9.46 -26.25
N ALA A 81 -7.09 -10.05 -27.25
CA ALA A 81 -7.63 -9.34 -28.40
C ALA A 81 -8.77 -8.38 -28.03
N GLU A 82 -9.42 -8.58 -26.87
CA GLU A 82 -10.42 -7.66 -26.32
C GLU A 82 -9.81 -6.42 -25.64
N LEU A 83 -8.49 -6.39 -25.44
CA LEU A 83 -7.81 -5.23 -24.86
C LEU A 83 -7.82 -4.05 -25.85
N ALA A 84 -8.30 -2.90 -25.39
CA ALA A 84 -8.49 -1.70 -26.21
C ALA A 84 -7.18 -0.92 -26.49
N CYS A 85 -6.05 -1.37 -25.95
CA CYS A 85 -4.75 -0.74 -26.12
C CYS A 85 -3.67 -1.80 -26.45
N PRO A 86 -2.49 -1.38 -26.95
CA PRO A 86 -1.39 -2.30 -27.23
C PRO A 86 -0.90 -3.03 -25.97
N VAL A 87 -0.46 -4.28 -26.14
CA VAL A 87 0.20 -5.07 -25.10
C VAL A 87 1.64 -5.39 -25.50
N HIS A 88 2.56 -5.23 -24.55
CA HIS A 88 3.94 -5.67 -24.61
C HIS A 88 4.10 -6.92 -23.74
N LEU A 89 4.71 -7.97 -24.30
CA LEU A 89 4.83 -9.26 -23.64
C LEU A 89 6.28 -9.47 -23.20
N VAL A 90 6.44 -9.92 -21.96
CA VAL A 90 7.71 -10.44 -21.42
C VAL A 90 7.56 -11.95 -21.35
N PRO A 91 8.56 -12.76 -21.76
CA PRO A 91 8.50 -14.21 -21.60
C PRO A 91 8.66 -14.61 -20.12
N GLY A 92 7.76 -15.45 -19.62
CA GLY A 92 7.93 -16.18 -18.37
C GLY A 92 8.33 -17.64 -18.56
N ASN A 93 8.58 -18.35 -17.46
CA ASN A 93 9.07 -19.71 -17.55
C ASN A 93 8.01 -20.69 -18.08
N HIS A 94 6.73 -20.40 -17.89
CA HIS A 94 5.66 -21.16 -18.53
C HIS A 94 5.55 -20.89 -20.04
N ASP A 95 6.11 -19.78 -20.52
CA ASP A 95 6.04 -19.40 -21.93
C ASP A 95 7.25 -19.93 -22.73
N VAL A 96 8.45 -19.96 -22.12
CA VAL A 96 9.73 -20.27 -22.81
C VAL A 96 10.59 -21.33 -22.12
N GLY A 97 10.17 -21.85 -20.97
CA GLY A 97 10.92 -22.81 -20.15
C GLY A 97 11.59 -22.17 -18.92
N ASP A 98 11.86 -22.99 -17.91
CA ASP A 98 12.52 -22.58 -16.67
C ASP A 98 13.95 -22.09 -16.93
N LYS A 99 14.47 -21.29 -15.98
CA LYS A 99 15.91 -20.98 -15.93
C LYS A 99 16.75 -22.25 -15.87
N GLN A 100 18.00 -22.18 -16.34
CA GLN A 100 18.90 -23.33 -16.30
C GLN A 100 19.44 -23.54 -14.87
N ALA A 101 18.85 -24.48 -14.13
CA ALA A 101 19.30 -24.88 -12.79
C ALA A 101 18.86 -26.31 -12.47
N ASP A 102 19.66 -27.06 -11.71
CA ASP A 102 19.39 -28.49 -11.40
C ASP A 102 18.18 -28.73 -10.50
N TYR A 103 17.64 -27.67 -9.90
CA TYR A 103 16.62 -27.72 -8.85
C TYR A 103 15.25 -27.17 -9.28
N VAL A 104 15.08 -26.80 -10.56
CA VAL A 104 13.78 -26.36 -11.11
C VAL A 104 12.91 -27.56 -11.48
N PRO A 105 11.57 -27.46 -11.37
CA PRO A 105 10.67 -28.59 -11.55
C PRO A 105 10.30 -28.88 -13.01
N ALA A 106 10.35 -27.89 -13.92
CA ALA A 106 9.99 -28.07 -15.32
C ALA A 106 11.20 -28.04 -16.26
N GLY A 107 10.97 -28.34 -17.54
CA GLY A 107 12.02 -28.29 -18.54
C GLY A 107 12.64 -26.90 -18.66
N ALA A 108 13.96 -26.85 -18.58
CA ALA A 108 14.71 -25.61 -18.76
C ALA A 108 14.55 -25.07 -20.20
N ILE A 109 14.77 -23.77 -20.36
CA ILE A 109 14.83 -23.11 -21.66
C ILE A 109 15.77 -23.85 -22.63
N ARG A 110 15.34 -23.96 -23.88
CA ARG A 110 16.13 -24.56 -24.97
C ARG A 110 15.77 -23.93 -26.31
N PRO A 111 16.59 -24.08 -27.36
CA PRO A 111 16.37 -23.41 -28.64
C PRO A 111 14.98 -23.62 -29.23
N GLU A 112 14.40 -24.82 -29.07
CA GLU A 112 13.07 -25.14 -29.60
C GLU A 112 11.96 -24.35 -28.88
N TYR A 113 12.12 -24.03 -27.60
CA TYR A 113 11.14 -23.25 -26.85
C TYR A 113 11.25 -21.76 -27.16
N VAL A 114 12.47 -21.26 -27.38
CA VAL A 114 12.70 -19.89 -27.83
C VAL A 114 12.04 -19.68 -29.20
N GLU A 115 12.26 -20.60 -30.14
CA GLU A 115 11.61 -20.57 -31.46
C GLU A 115 10.08 -20.69 -31.36
N LEU A 116 9.57 -21.55 -30.47
CA LEU A 116 8.14 -21.71 -30.26
C LEU A 116 7.50 -20.44 -29.69
N TYR A 117 8.15 -19.81 -28.70
CA TYR A 117 7.74 -18.51 -28.16
C TYR A 117 7.71 -17.47 -29.28
N SER A 118 8.79 -17.36 -30.06
CA SER A 118 8.90 -16.36 -31.11
C SER A 118 7.86 -16.50 -32.20
N ARG A 119 7.48 -17.74 -32.55
CA ARG A 119 6.38 -18.01 -33.48
C ARG A 119 5.03 -17.50 -32.98
N HIS A 120 4.78 -17.53 -31.67
CA HIS A 120 3.48 -17.24 -31.09
C HIS A 120 3.33 -15.82 -30.52
N PHE A 121 4.43 -15.25 -30.01
CA PHE A 121 4.46 -14.00 -29.25
C PHE A 121 5.45 -12.97 -29.79
N GLY A 122 6.41 -13.37 -30.64
CA GLY A 122 7.36 -12.46 -31.28
C GLY A 122 8.71 -12.37 -30.56
N GLU A 123 9.31 -11.18 -30.56
CA GLU A 123 10.61 -10.94 -29.92
C GLU A 123 10.53 -11.17 -28.40
N HIS A 124 11.57 -11.79 -27.83
CA HIS A 124 11.62 -12.13 -26.41
C HIS A 124 12.55 -11.21 -25.59
N PHE A 125 13.33 -10.35 -26.26
CA PHE A 125 13.95 -9.16 -25.68
C PHE A 125 13.91 -8.05 -26.72
N TYR A 126 13.54 -6.83 -26.32
CA TYR A 126 13.37 -5.68 -27.23
C TYR A 126 13.19 -4.38 -26.42
N GLY A 127 13.32 -3.26 -27.11
CA GLY A 127 13.16 -1.92 -26.54
C GLY A 127 12.12 -1.10 -27.32
N PHE A 128 11.42 -0.18 -26.64
CA PHE A 128 10.54 0.78 -27.29
C PHE A 128 10.49 2.10 -26.53
N ASP A 129 10.23 3.19 -27.25
CA ASP A 129 10.18 4.54 -26.69
C ASP A 129 8.77 5.09 -26.65
N ARG A 130 8.47 5.86 -25.59
CA ARG A 130 7.25 6.67 -25.52
C ARG A 130 7.47 7.94 -24.70
N GLN A 131 7.22 9.08 -25.33
CA GLN A 131 7.27 10.41 -24.69
C GLN A 131 8.53 10.63 -23.82
N GLY A 132 9.72 10.35 -24.37
CA GLY A 132 11.00 10.56 -23.68
C GLY A 132 11.32 9.53 -22.59
N CYS A 133 10.55 8.45 -22.52
CA CYS A 133 10.84 7.28 -21.70
C CYS A 133 11.20 6.10 -22.60
N HIS A 134 12.15 5.30 -22.14
CA HIS A 134 12.58 4.07 -22.79
C HIS A 134 12.12 2.85 -21.99
N PHE A 135 11.64 1.82 -22.67
CA PHE A 135 11.09 0.60 -22.08
C PHE A 135 11.84 -0.60 -22.63
N ALA A 136 12.62 -1.26 -21.77
CA ALA A 136 13.40 -2.44 -22.12
C ALA A 136 12.73 -3.72 -21.56
N VAL A 137 12.57 -4.72 -22.42
CA VAL A 137 12.05 -6.05 -22.09
C VAL A 137 13.18 -7.07 -22.26
N ILE A 138 13.40 -7.92 -21.25
CA ILE A 138 14.43 -8.98 -21.30
C ILE A 138 13.81 -10.36 -21.00
N ASN A 139 14.38 -11.40 -21.62
CA ASN A 139 14.09 -12.79 -21.30
C ASN A 139 15.03 -13.28 -20.19
N THR A 140 14.50 -13.35 -18.97
CA THR A 140 15.29 -13.78 -17.81
C THR A 140 15.61 -15.27 -17.81
N SER A 141 14.84 -16.11 -18.50
CA SER A 141 15.17 -17.54 -18.59
C SER A 141 16.47 -17.77 -19.37
N LEU A 142 16.89 -16.84 -20.25
CA LEU A 142 18.18 -16.92 -20.96
C LEU A 142 19.40 -16.70 -20.06
N ILE A 143 19.25 -16.02 -18.92
CA ILE A 143 20.36 -15.68 -18.05
C ILE A 143 20.93 -16.97 -17.43
N ASN A 144 22.23 -17.16 -17.57
CA ASN A 144 22.99 -18.38 -17.22
C ASN A 144 22.58 -19.64 -18.02
N SER A 145 21.96 -19.52 -19.20
CA SER A 145 21.49 -20.67 -19.98
C SER A 145 22.56 -21.32 -20.87
N GLY A 146 23.63 -20.58 -21.20
CA GLY A 146 24.65 -20.98 -22.16
C GLY A 146 24.19 -20.99 -23.62
N LEU A 147 22.96 -20.54 -23.90
CA LEU A 147 22.45 -20.40 -25.26
C LEU A 147 23.09 -19.18 -25.95
N PRO A 148 23.32 -19.19 -27.28
CA PRO A 148 23.87 -18.02 -27.98
C PRO A 148 23.09 -16.72 -27.72
N GLN A 149 21.77 -16.82 -27.61
CA GLN A 149 20.87 -15.69 -27.34
C GLN A 149 21.11 -15.03 -25.98
N GLU A 150 21.74 -15.72 -25.01
CA GLU A 150 22.13 -15.11 -23.74
C GLU A 150 23.13 -13.98 -23.94
N GLN A 151 24.19 -14.25 -24.71
CA GLN A 151 25.22 -13.26 -25.03
C GLN A 151 24.64 -12.13 -25.89
N GLU A 152 23.81 -12.47 -26.88
CA GLU A 152 23.12 -11.48 -27.72
C GLU A 152 22.27 -10.52 -26.88
N GLN A 153 21.48 -11.05 -25.94
CA GLN A 153 20.67 -10.24 -25.03
C GLN A 153 21.54 -9.37 -24.12
N ALA A 154 22.63 -9.90 -23.57
CA ALA A 154 23.49 -9.17 -22.65
C ALA A 154 24.18 -7.98 -23.35
N GLU A 155 24.71 -8.20 -24.55
CA GLU A 155 25.31 -7.15 -25.38
C GLU A 155 24.28 -6.12 -25.83
N TRP A 156 23.10 -6.58 -26.27
CA TRP A 156 22.00 -5.71 -26.66
C TRP A 156 21.55 -4.83 -25.49
N LEU A 157 21.31 -5.39 -24.30
CA LEU A 157 20.82 -4.63 -23.16
C LEU A 157 21.81 -3.56 -22.71
N GLU A 158 23.10 -3.89 -22.62
CA GLU A 158 24.13 -2.89 -22.25
C GLU A 158 24.23 -1.76 -23.28
N ALA A 159 24.16 -2.09 -24.58
CA ALA A 159 24.19 -1.10 -25.66
C ALA A 159 22.92 -0.23 -25.67
N ASP A 160 21.76 -0.84 -25.49
CA ASP A 160 20.46 -0.20 -25.49
C ASP A 160 20.32 0.76 -24.29
N LEU A 161 20.64 0.32 -23.08
CA LEU A 161 20.64 1.18 -21.89
C LEU A 161 21.66 2.33 -21.99
N ALA A 162 22.78 2.12 -22.67
CA ALA A 162 23.77 3.17 -22.93
C ALA A 162 23.24 4.20 -23.96
N ALA A 163 22.60 3.74 -25.03
CA ALA A 163 22.05 4.60 -26.07
C ALA A 163 20.91 5.50 -25.56
N HIS A 164 20.16 5.04 -24.56
CA HIS A 164 19.06 5.78 -23.93
C HIS A 164 19.47 6.52 -22.65
N ALA A 165 20.78 6.71 -22.42
CA ALA A 165 21.27 7.49 -21.29
C ALA A 165 20.65 8.90 -21.25
N GLY A 166 20.09 9.27 -20.11
CA GLY A 166 19.40 10.55 -19.90
C GLY A 166 17.88 10.50 -20.14
N GLN A 167 17.35 9.42 -20.73
CA GLN A 167 15.92 9.14 -20.72
C GLN A 167 15.50 8.49 -19.40
N ARG A 168 14.19 8.49 -19.11
CA ARG A 168 13.65 7.67 -18.02
C ARG A 168 13.48 6.23 -18.51
N ILE A 169 14.31 5.33 -17.98
CA ILE A 169 14.31 3.92 -18.39
C ILE A 169 13.45 3.06 -17.46
N PHE A 170 12.61 2.20 -18.03
CA PHE A 170 11.85 1.16 -17.34
C PHE A 170 12.31 -0.22 -17.82
N LEU A 171 12.52 -1.14 -16.89
CA LEU A 171 12.96 -2.50 -17.21
C LEU A 171 11.89 -3.53 -16.82
N PHE A 172 11.57 -4.43 -17.74
CA PHE A 172 10.58 -5.49 -17.54
C PHE A 172 11.23 -6.85 -17.74
N MET A 173 10.98 -7.74 -16.79
CA MET A 173 11.58 -9.06 -16.73
C MET A 173 10.63 -10.02 -16.02
N HIS A 174 10.86 -11.34 -16.08
CA HIS A 174 9.96 -12.27 -15.39
C HIS A 174 10.52 -12.69 -14.04
N TYR A 175 11.68 -13.36 -14.01
CA TYR A 175 12.35 -13.70 -12.75
C TYR A 175 12.93 -12.43 -12.09
N PRO A 176 12.64 -12.17 -10.81
CA PRO A 176 13.32 -11.09 -10.11
C PRO A 176 14.79 -11.42 -9.86
N PRO A 177 15.69 -10.42 -9.80
CA PRO A 177 17.07 -10.66 -9.40
C PRO A 177 17.15 -11.15 -7.94
N PHE A 178 16.23 -10.70 -7.08
CA PHE A 178 16.12 -11.14 -5.69
C PHE A 178 14.72 -10.90 -5.12
N VAL A 179 14.32 -11.71 -4.13
CA VAL A 179 13.06 -11.59 -3.38
C VAL A 179 13.29 -10.87 -2.05
N ALA A 180 14.29 -11.29 -1.26
CA ALA A 180 14.60 -10.71 0.04
C ALA A 180 15.77 -9.74 -0.01
N THR A 181 16.96 -10.17 -0.43
CA THR A 181 18.17 -9.34 -0.42
C THR A 181 19.03 -9.54 -1.68
N PRO A 182 19.76 -8.51 -2.17
CA PRO A 182 20.57 -8.64 -3.38
C PRO A 182 21.64 -9.75 -3.33
N ASP A 183 22.11 -10.08 -2.12
CA ASP A 183 23.14 -11.07 -1.81
C ASP A 183 22.57 -12.43 -1.35
N GLU A 184 21.26 -12.68 -1.55
CA GLU A 184 20.66 -13.96 -1.19
C GLU A 184 21.25 -15.12 -2.01
N HIS A 185 20.96 -16.37 -1.66
CA HIS A 185 21.40 -17.48 -2.51
C HIS A 185 20.43 -17.69 -3.67
N GLY A 186 20.90 -18.37 -4.70
CA GLY A 186 20.06 -18.90 -5.77
C GLY A 186 18.98 -19.86 -5.28
N HIS A 187 17.74 -19.63 -5.66
CA HIS A 187 16.59 -20.52 -5.42
C HIS A 187 15.57 -20.38 -6.55
N TYR A 188 14.47 -21.14 -6.52
CA TYR A 188 13.53 -21.19 -7.66
C TYR A 188 13.07 -19.80 -8.10
N ASP A 189 12.67 -18.95 -7.16
CA ASP A 189 12.06 -17.66 -7.49
C ASP A 189 13.00 -16.50 -7.86
N ASN A 190 14.33 -16.69 -7.95
CA ASN A 190 15.26 -15.60 -8.26
C ASN A 190 16.27 -15.96 -9.37
N ILE A 191 16.95 -14.96 -9.92
CA ILE A 191 18.05 -15.18 -10.88
C ILE A 191 19.29 -15.66 -10.10
N ASP A 192 20.00 -16.67 -10.61
CA ASP A 192 21.25 -17.18 -10.02
C ASP A 192 22.47 -16.31 -10.37
N GLU A 193 23.55 -16.45 -9.58
CA GLU A 193 24.86 -15.96 -9.98
C GLU A 193 25.46 -16.81 -11.12
N PRO A 194 26.26 -16.22 -12.03
CA PRO A 194 26.77 -14.83 -12.03
C PRO A 194 25.83 -13.79 -12.67
N GLY A 195 24.76 -14.24 -13.34
CA GLY A 195 23.85 -13.37 -14.08
C GLY A 195 23.14 -12.32 -13.21
N ARG A 196 22.84 -12.65 -11.95
CA ARG A 196 22.25 -11.68 -11.01
C ARG A 196 23.14 -10.47 -10.79
N SER A 197 24.41 -10.68 -10.45
CA SER A 197 25.35 -9.58 -10.18
C SER A 197 25.56 -8.71 -11.42
N TRP A 198 25.61 -9.33 -12.61
CA TRP A 198 25.66 -8.58 -13.88
C TRP A 198 24.44 -7.66 -14.06
N LEU A 199 23.22 -8.22 -13.93
CA LEU A 199 21.99 -7.47 -14.15
C LEU A 199 21.83 -6.32 -13.16
N LEU A 200 22.12 -6.55 -11.88
CA LEU A 200 22.06 -5.51 -10.85
C LEU A 200 23.08 -4.39 -11.11
N ALA A 201 24.29 -4.73 -11.58
CA ALA A 201 25.29 -3.75 -11.95
C ALA A 201 24.86 -2.90 -13.15
N ALA A 202 24.24 -3.51 -14.18
CA ALA A 202 23.69 -2.79 -15.33
C ALA A 202 22.57 -1.82 -14.89
N VAL A 203 21.62 -2.30 -14.08
CA VAL A 203 20.53 -1.48 -13.51
C VAL A 203 21.08 -0.25 -12.76
N ALA A 204 22.07 -0.47 -11.88
CA ALA A 204 22.68 0.61 -11.11
C ALA A 204 23.46 1.61 -11.99
N ARG A 205 24.25 1.11 -12.95
CA ARG A 205 25.06 1.92 -13.86
C ARG A 205 24.19 2.87 -14.69
N HIS A 206 23.06 2.38 -15.20
CA HIS A 206 22.18 3.12 -16.10
C HIS A 206 21.04 3.85 -15.39
N LYS A 207 20.98 3.79 -14.05
CA LYS A 207 19.99 4.47 -13.21
C LYS A 207 18.55 4.20 -13.68
N VAL A 208 18.23 2.93 -13.91
CA VAL A 208 16.88 2.50 -14.30
C VAL A 208 15.88 3.06 -13.28
N ALA A 209 14.80 3.68 -13.76
CA ALA A 209 13.87 4.39 -12.88
C ALA A 209 12.99 3.43 -12.07
N ALA A 210 12.53 2.35 -12.72
CA ALA A 210 11.80 1.27 -12.09
C ALA A 210 11.95 -0.03 -12.87
N ALA A 211 11.94 -1.14 -12.15
CA ALA A 211 11.92 -2.49 -12.71
C ALA A 211 10.66 -3.23 -12.26
N PHE A 212 10.05 -3.99 -13.17
CA PHE A 212 8.83 -4.78 -12.89
C PHE A 212 9.08 -6.24 -13.21
N THR A 213 8.68 -7.13 -12.29
CA THR A 213 8.89 -8.58 -12.43
C THR A 213 7.64 -9.38 -12.10
N GLY A 214 7.54 -10.62 -12.57
CA GLY A 214 6.44 -11.56 -12.25
C GLY A 214 6.93 -12.71 -11.37
N HIS A 215 6.51 -13.94 -11.69
CA HIS A 215 7.02 -15.23 -11.21
C HIS A 215 6.70 -15.58 -9.74
N VAL A 216 6.83 -14.63 -8.83
CA VAL A 216 6.63 -14.85 -7.39
C VAL A 216 5.15 -14.87 -6.98
N HIS A 217 4.25 -14.34 -7.81
CA HIS A 217 2.80 -14.24 -7.58
C HIS A 217 2.39 -13.50 -6.29
N ASN A 218 3.33 -12.77 -5.69
CA ASN A 218 3.16 -12.02 -4.46
C ASN A 218 3.75 -10.63 -4.63
N PHE A 219 3.11 -9.63 -4.01
CA PHE A 219 3.65 -8.28 -4.05
C PHE A 219 4.90 -8.14 -3.17
N PHE A 220 6.00 -7.66 -3.76
CA PHE A 220 7.15 -7.15 -3.01
C PHE A 220 7.62 -5.83 -3.59
N LEU A 221 8.01 -4.92 -2.69
CA LEU A 221 8.68 -3.67 -3.05
C LEU A 221 10.13 -3.78 -2.61
N ASN A 222 11.06 -3.81 -3.57
CA ASN A 222 12.49 -3.86 -3.33
C ASN A 222 13.18 -2.60 -3.87
N ARG A 223 14.38 -2.32 -3.36
CA ARG A 223 15.22 -1.24 -3.86
C ARG A 223 16.65 -1.72 -3.99
N HIS A 224 17.28 -1.41 -5.12
CA HIS A 224 18.70 -1.61 -5.34
C HIS A 224 19.28 -0.35 -6.00
N ALA A 225 20.32 0.22 -5.40
CA ALA A 225 20.78 1.57 -5.73
C ALA A 225 19.60 2.56 -5.78
N ASP A 226 19.38 3.20 -6.91
CA ASP A 226 18.31 4.18 -7.09
C ASP A 226 17.01 3.62 -7.66
N THR A 227 16.98 2.32 -7.99
CA THR A 227 15.89 1.66 -8.71
C THR A 227 14.97 0.91 -7.75
N ASN A 228 13.66 1.17 -7.85
CA ASN A 228 12.66 0.33 -7.20
C ASN A 228 12.31 -0.86 -8.09
N PHE A 229 12.23 -2.03 -7.48
CA PHE A 229 11.79 -3.27 -8.08
C PHE A 229 10.39 -3.59 -7.55
N TYR A 230 9.43 -3.70 -8.45
CA TYR A 230 8.06 -4.09 -8.18
C TYR A 230 7.88 -5.53 -8.62
N LEU A 231 7.89 -6.45 -7.66
CA LEU A 231 7.54 -7.84 -7.89
C LEU A 231 6.02 -7.90 -7.89
N MET A 232 5.45 -8.15 -9.06
CA MET A 232 4.03 -8.10 -9.30
C MET A 232 3.34 -9.35 -8.76
N PRO A 233 2.18 -9.20 -8.08
CA PRO A 233 1.33 -10.35 -7.83
C PRO A 233 0.68 -10.83 -9.13
N SER A 234 0.24 -12.07 -9.11
CA SER A 234 -0.47 -12.69 -10.23
C SER A 234 -1.89 -12.11 -10.38
N THR A 235 -2.41 -12.11 -11.60
CA THR A 235 -3.84 -11.87 -11.85
C THR A 235 -4.69 -13.12 -11.64
N ALA A 236 -4.06 -14.28 -11.53
CA ALA A 236 -4.70 -15.59 -11.50
C ALA A 236 -4.73 -16.24 -10.12
N PHE A 237 -3.61 -16.36 -9.40
CA PHE A 237 -3.55 -17.00 -8.07
C PHE A 237 -2.23 -16.68 -7.35
N VAL A 238 -2.22 -16.82 -6.02
CA VAL A 238 -1.07 -16.53 -5.15
C VAL A 238 -0.14 -17.75 -5.03
N ARG A 239 1.17 -17.52 -4.88
CA ARG A 239 2.12 -18.58 -4.54
C ARG A 239 1.96 -18.95 -3.06
N ALA A 240 1.60 -20.21 -2.82
CA ALA A 240 1.11 -20.64 -1.51
C ALA A 240 2.19 -20.72 -0.41
N ASP A 241 3.46 -20.95 -0.75
CA ASP A 241 4.55 -21.02 0.24
C ASP A 241 4.80 -19.66 0.94
N TYR A 242 4.56 -18.54 0.25
CA TYR A 242 4.59 -17.20 0.84
C TYR A 242 3.44 -16.96 1.84
N ALA A 243 2.45 -17.85 1.95
CA ALA A 243 1.48 -17.80 3.03
C ALA A 243 2.14 -17.98 4.41
N GLU A 244 3.34 -18.55 4.49
CA GLU A 244 4.15 -18.64 5.71
C GLU A 244 4.63 -17.27 6.22
N THR A 245 4.62 -16.24 5.37
CA THR A 245 4.87 -14.85 5.79
C THR A 245 3.66 -14.21 6.48
N LEU A 246 2.50 -14.89 6.45
CA LEU A 246 1.25 -14.43 7.04
C LEU A 246 1.13 -14.95 8.47
N HIS A 247 0.53 -14.15 9.35
CA HIS A 247 0.57 -14.42 10.79
C HIS A 247 -0.54 -15.34 11.31
N VAL A 248 -1.42 -15.78 10.43
CA VAL A 248 -2.59 -16.62 10.70
C VAL A 248 -2.83 -17.57 9.54
N GLY A 249 -3.45 -18.71 9.84
CA GLY A 249 -3.84 -19.69 8.83
C GLY A 249 -4.83 -19.12 7.79
N GLN A 250 -4.88 -19.81 6.66
CA GLN A 250 -5.78 -19.50 5.56
C GLN A 250 -7.11 -20.24 5.74
N PRO A 251 -8.25 -19.59 5.47
CA PRO A 251 -9.52 -20.30 5.48
C PRO A 251 -9.58 -21.31 4.31
N PRO A 252 -10.39 -22.38 4.40
CA PRO A 252 -10.38 -23.45 3.40
C PRO A 252 -10.63 -22.99 1.96
N GLU A 253 -11.49 -21.98 1.76
CA GLU A 253 -11.80 -21.38 0.46
C GLU A 253 -10.62 -20.65 -0.21
N HIS A 254 -9.58 -20.31 0.57
CA HIS A 254 -8.33 -19.77 0.04
C HIS A 254 -7.38 -20.86 -0.47
N GLU A 255 -7.72 -22.14 -0.39
CA GLU A 255 -6.89 -23.24 -0.90
C GLU A 255 -5.43 -23.16 -0.39
N ASN A 256 -5.28 -23.11 0.95
CA ASN A 256 -4.00 -22.90 1.63
C ASN A 256 -3.28 -21.60 1.23
N GLY A 257 -4.03 -20.56 0.88
CA GLY A 257 -3.52 -19.23 0.51
C GLY A 257 -3.39 -19.00 -0.97
N ARG A 258 -3.48 -20.05 -1.80
CA ARG A 258 -3.40 -19.93 -3.27
C ARG A 258 -4.51 -19.07 -3.87
N ASN A 259 -5.72 -19.16 -3.31
CA ASN A 259 -6.90 -18.46 -3.79
C ASN A 259 -7.25 -17.22 -2.92
N ASP A 260 -6.26 -16.59 -2.29
CA ASP A 260 -6.48 -15.33 -1.57
C ASP A 260 -6.68 -14.17 -2.56
N VAL A 261 -7.92 -14.01 -3.02
CA VAL A 261 -8.29 -13.09 -4.11
C VAL A 261 -7.99 -11.63 -3.83
N ALA A 262 -7.87 -11.24 -2.55
CA ALA A 262 -7.51 -9.88 -2.20
C ALA A 262 -6.12 -9.52 -2.72
N LYS A 263 -5.25 -10.49 -2.99
CA LYS A 263 -3.86 -10.28 -3.44
C LYS A 263 -3.71 -10.20 -4.96
N LEU A 264 -4.79 -10.41 -5.71
CA LEU A 264 -4.81 -10.34 -7.17
C LEU A 264 -5.11 -8.91 -7.63
N GLY A 265 -4.48 -8.48 -8.73
CA GLY A 265 -4.72 -7.14 -9.25
C GLY A 265 -3.74 -6.70 -10.33
N VAL A 266 -3.80 -5.41 -10.62
CA VAL A 266 -2.97 -4.74 -11.65
C VAL A 266 -2.24 -3.56 -11.03
N MET A 267 -1.06 -3.22 -11.55
CA MET A 267 -0.38 -1.95 -11.21
C MET A 267 -0.61 -0.96 -12.33
N VAL A 268 -1.07 0.24 -11.98
CA VAL A 268 -1.13 1.40 -12.87
C VAL A 268 0.08 2.28 -12.59
N VAL A 269 0.68 2.82 -13.65
CA VAL A 269 1.84 3.69 -13.58
C VAL A 269 1.57 4.97 -14.37
N ASP A 270 1.37 6.06 -13.65
CA ASP A 270 1.25 7.40 -14.18
C ASP A 270 2.64 8.04 -14.28
N VAL A 271 3.05 8.37 -15.50
CA VAL A 271 4.36 8.97 -15.78
C VAL A 271 4.19 10.48 -15.90
N HIS A 272 4.82 11.24 -14.99
CA HIS A 272 4.91 12.70 -15.05
C HIS A 272 6.31 13.11 -15.50
N GLU A 273 6.53 14.38 -15.84
CA GLU A 273 7.85 14.89 -16.27
C GLU A 273 8.96 14.55 -15.27
N GLU A 274 8.73 14.73 -13.97
CA GLU A 274 9.76 14.58 -12.93
C GLU A 274 9.63 13.32 -12.08
N ARG A 275 8.51 12.59 -12.15
CA ARG A 275 8.24 11.45 -11.28
C ARG A 275 7.35 10.40 -11.91
N ILE A 276 7.30 9.23 -11.29
CA ILE A 276 6.30 8.21 -11.55
C ILE A 276 5.39 8.07 -10.34
N VAL A 277 4.11 7.88 -10.59
CA VAL A 277 3.11 7.61 -9.57
C VAL A 277 2.58 6.22 -9.86
N THR A 278 2.79 5.31 -8.93
CA THR A 278 2.37 3.92 -9.07
C THR A 278 1.12 3.69 -8.20
N GLN A 279 0.22 2.82 -8.63
CA GLN A 279 -0.95 2.42 -7.86
C GLN A 279 -1.34 0.97 -8.14
N PHE A 280 -1.39 0.15 -7.10
CA PHE A 280 -1.95 -1.19 -7.21
C PHE A 280 -3.47 -1.15 -7.03
N LEU A 281 -4.17 -1.84 -7.92
CA LEU A 281 -5.62 -1.95 -7.91
C LEU A 281 -5.99 -3.44 -7.85
N ARG A 282 -6.62 -3.83 -6.73
CA ARG A 282 -7.08 -5.20 -6.51
C ARG A 282 -8.21 -5.54 -7.47
N SER A 283 -8.09 -6.68 -8.15
CA SER A 283 -9.14 -7.20 -9.04
C SER A 283 -10.18 -8.02 -8.28
N PHE A 284 -9.82 -8.55 -7.11
CA PHE A 284 -10.62 -9.51 -6.32
C PHE A 284 -11.01 -10.80 -7.07
N GLY A 285 -10.42 -11.04 -8.25
CA GLY A 285 -10.47 -12.30 -8.97
C GLY A 285 -11.86 -12.80 -9.41
N ASP A 286 -12.90 -11.97 -9.38
CA ASP A 286 -14.28 -12.38 -9.65
C ASP A 286 -14.77 -11.92 -11.04
N GLY A 287 -15.46 -12.82 -11.75
CA GLY A 287 -16.25 -12.52 -12.93
C GLY A 287 -17.53 -11.71 -12.62
N PRO A 288 -18.40 -11.47 -13.61
CA PRO A 288 -19.36 -10.36 -13.66
C PRO A 288 -20.41 -10.24 -12.54
N GLU A 289 -20.48 -11.15 -11.55
CA GLU A 289 -21.50 -11.16 -10.48
C GLU A 289 -20.97 -10.96 -9.04
N ARG A 290 -19.67 -10.75 -8.78
CA ARG A 290 -19.13 -10.54 -7.42
C ARG A 290 -18.02 -9.49 -7.35
N ALA A 291 -17.89 -8.87 -6.17
CA ALA A 291 -17.06 -7.71 -5.78
C ALA A 291 -16.40 -6.90 -6.92
N ALA A 292 -16.90 -5.68 -7.14
CA ALA A 292 -16.29 -4.76 -8.11
C ALA A 292 -14.79 -4.56 -7.85
N ALA A 293 -14.01 -4.52 -8.92
CA ALA A 293 -12.59 -4.18 -8.87
C ALA A 293 -12.36 -2.87 -8.10
N GLN A 294 -11.21 -2.77 -7.44
CA GLN A 294 -10.86 -1.59 -6.68
C GLN A 294 -10.82 -0.35 -7.58
N ARG A 295 -11.60 0.68 -7.23
CA ARG A 295 -11.65 1.95 -7.97
C ARG A 295 -10.28 2.63 -8.05
N ASP A 296 -9.96 3.17 -9.22
CA ASP A 296 -8.79 4.03 -9.44
C ASP A 296 -8.94 5.40 -8.75
N TRP A 297 -7.87 5.85 -8.10
CA TRP A 297 -7.77 7.18 -7.49
C TRP A 297 -6.38 7.74 -7.79
N PRO A 298 -6.15 8.40 -8.94
CA PRO A 298 -4.82 8.73 -9.44
C PRO A 298 -3.99 9.64 -8.51
N ARG A 299 -4.67 10.44 -7.67
CA ARG A 299 -4.04 11.38 -6.72
C ARG A 299 -3.87 10.80 -5.31
N LEU A 300 -4.36 9.59 -5.07
CA LEU A 300 -4.30 8.96 -3.76
C LEU A 300 -2.90 8.45 -3.38
N PRO A 301 -2.13 7.77 -4.27
CA PRO A 301 -0.81 7.25 -3.94
C PRO A 301 0.09 8.30 -3.28
N PRO A 302 0.91 7.94 -2.27
CA PRO A 302 1.79 8.88 -1.60
C PRO A 302 2.72 9.67 -2.56
N SER A 303 3.13 9.07 -3.67
CA SER A 303 3.99 9.69 -4.70
C SER A 303 3.28 10.71 -5.58
N ALA A 304 1.94 10.76 -5.56
CA ALA A 304 1.16 11.74 -6.31
C ALA A 304 1.34 13.18 -5.79
N GLY A 305 1.70 13.32 -4.53
CA GLY A 305 1.91 14.60 -3.85
C GLY A 305 1.33 14.62 -2.44
N GLU A 306 1.23 15.81 -1.86
CA GLU A 306 0.72 16.00 -0.51
C GLU A 306 -0.77 15.68 -0.38
N LEU A 307 -1.12 15.00 0.71
CA LEU A 307 -2.50 14.76 1.13
C LEU A 307 -2.54 14.81 2.67
N PRO A 308 -3.42 15.63 3.28
CA PRO A 308 -3.53 15.73 4.73
C PRO A 308 -4.31 14.55 5.35
N ALA A 309 -4.03 13.34 4.88
CA ALA A 309 -4.60 12.10 5.38
C ALA A 309 -3.94 11.71 6.72
N PRO A 310 -4.65 10.96 7.58
CA PRO A 310 -4.07 10.48 8.83
C PRO A 310 -2.88 9.54 8.57
N GLY A 311 -1.88 9.66 9.43
CA GLY A 311 -0.79 8.70 9.54
C GLY A 311 -1.21 7.45 10.31
N VAL A 312 -0.32 6.45 10.35
CA VAL A 312 -0.55 5.19 11.07
C VAL A 312 0.68 4.80 11.89
N GLU A 313 0.45 4.27 13.08
CA GLU A 313 1.50 3.67 13.91
C GLU A 313 1.75 2.21 13.53
N LEU A 314 3.01 1.88 13.22
CA LEU A 314 3.42 0.52 12.87
C LEU A 314 3.82 -0.24 14.12
N ARG A 315 2.83 -0.83 14.79
CA ARG A 315 3.04 -1.63 16.02
C ARG A 315 3.54 -3.05 15.74
N HIS A 316 3.20 -3.61 14.59
CA HIS A 316 3.70 -4.91 14.16
C HIS A 316 5.02 -4.72 13.39
N GLY A 317 5.94 -5.68 13.53
CA GLY A 317 7.16 -5.71 12.72
C GLY A 317 6.81 -5.72 11.24
N TRP A 318 7.38 -4.80 10.48
CA TRP A 318 7.09 -4.59 9.05
C TRP A 318 8.32 -4.83 8.15
N THR A 319 9.47 -5.15 8.77
CA THR A 319 10.74 -5.41 8.10
C THR A 319 11.22 -6.86 8.30
N VAL A 320 10.37 -7.71 8.92
CA VAL A 320 10.69 -9.09 9.30
C VAL A 320 10.90 -9.96 8.07
N LEU A 321 12.02 -10.69 8.06
CA LEU A 321 12.29 -11.78 7.12
C LEU A 321 11.86 -13.10 7.75
N TYR A 322 11.10 -13.89 7.00
CA TYR A 322 10.61 -15.21 7.38
C TYR A 322 11.38 -16.27 6.60
N ASP A 323 11.78 -17.33 7.29
CA ASP A 323 12.29 -18.54 6.64
C ASP A 323 11.12 -19.34 6.09
N ILE A 324 11.06 -19.48 4.78
CA ILE A 324 10.06 -20.32 4.12
C ILE A 324 10.49 -21.79 4.28
N PRO A 325 9.60 -22.70 4.71
CA PRO A 325 9.87 -24.12 4.73
C PRO A 325 10.24 -24.63 3.34
N TYR A 326 11.27 -25.46 3.25
CA TYR A 326 11.50 -26.24 2.04
C TYR A 326 10.32 -27.19 1.82
N SER A 327 10.00 -27.46 0.56
CA SER A 327 8.89 -28.33 0.20
C SER A 327 9.27 -29.20 -0.99
N SER A 328 8.63 -30.37 -1.10
CA SER A 328 8.86 -31.27 -2.22
C SER A 328 8.35 -30.72 -3.55
N MET A 329 7.66 -29.56 -3.54
CA MET A 329 7.24 -28.85 -4.73
C MET A 329 8.33 -27.89 -5.23
N LEU A 330 8.94 -27.11 -4.31
CA LEU A 330 9.94 -26.09 -4.60
C LEU A 330 10.94 -25.97 -3.44
N ASP A 331 12.21 -25.74 -3.79
CA ASP A 331 13.31 -25.44 -2.87
C ASP A 331 13.57 -26.52 -1.79
N GLU A 332 13.40 -27.81 -2.10
CA GLU A 332 13.50 -28.96 -1.17
C GLU A 332 14.80 -28.98 -0.34
N PHE A 333 15.89 -28.43 -0.86
CA PHE A 333 17.22 -28.58 -0.25
C PHE A 333 17.71 -27.35 0.52
N ARG A 334 17.04 -26.19 0.42
CA ARG A 334 17.47 -24.93 1.07
C ARG A 334 16.28 -24.04 1.41
N ARG A 335 16.33 -23.38 2.57
CA ARG A 335 15.32 -22.38 2.95
C ARG A 335 15.60 -21.05 2.25
N LYS A 336 14.62 -20.56 1.48
CA LYS A 336 14.58 -19.16 1.05
C LYS A 336 13.98 -18.27 2.14
N ARG A 337 14.22 -16.97 2.03
CA ARG A 337 13.65 -15.96 2.94
C ARG A 337 12.77 -14.99 2.17
N ALA A 338 11.72 -14.51 2.80
CA ALA A 338 10.85 -13.49 2.23
C ALA A 338 10.25 -12.58 3.31
N ARG A 339 9.76 -11.42 2.88
CA ARG A 339 9.02 -10.47 3.73
C ARG A 339 7.52 -10.57 3.47
N ASN A 340 6.74 -9.94 4.34
CA ASN A 340 5.34 -9.64 4.06
C ASN A 340 5.20 -8.14 3.76
N ASP A 341 5.14 -7.77 2.48
CA ASP A 341 5.00 -6.37 2.03
C ASP A 341 3.53 -5.94 1.86
N TYR A 342 2.54 -6.80 2.11
CA TYR A 342 1.12 -6.43 2.02
C TYR A 342 0.68 -5.31 2.98
N PRO A 343 1.21 -5.20 4.23
CA PRO A 343 0.96 -4.02 5.06
C PRO A 343 1.43 -2.72 4.41
N ILE A 344 2.58 -2.72 3.72
CA ILE A 344 3.09 -1.56 3.00
C ILE A 344 2.21 -1.24 1.79
N LEU A 345 1.81 -2.28 1.04
CA LEU A 345 0.86 -2.12 -0.07
C LEU A 345 -0.45 -1.49 0.40
N ALA A 346 -1.01 -1.96 1.52
CA ALA A 346 -2.25 -1.42 2.06
C ALA A 346 -2.13 0.05 2.50
N LEU A 347 -1.02 0.44 3.15
CA LEU A 347 -0.75 1.83 3.51
C LEU A 347 -0.72 2.72 2.27
N TRP A 348 -0.03 2.27 1.22
CA TRP A 348 0.06 2.95 -0.06
C TRP A 348 -1.33 3.07 -0.72
N GLU A 349 -2.11 2.00 -0.78
CA GLU A 349 -3.47 1.99 -1.33
C GLU A 349 -4.42 2.95 -0.59
N MET A 350 -4.23 3.12 0.72
CA MET A 350 -5.02 4.04 1.56
C MET A 350 -4.54 5.50 1.46
N GLY A 351 -3.44 5.78 0.76
CA GLY A 351 -2.83 7.11 0.70
C GLY A 351 -2.18 7.54 2.02
N VAL A 352 -1.78 6.59 2.88
CA VAL A 352 -1.07 6.92 4.13
C VAL A 352 0.34 7.36 3.79
N ARG A 353 0.72 8.55 4.25
CA ARG A 353 2.02 9.19 3.97
C ARG A 353 2.92 9.30 5.20
N ARG A 354 2.37 9.18 6.40
CA ARG A 354 3.10 9.35 7.66
C ARG A 354 3.04 8.07 8.47
N LEU A 355 4.22 7.55 8.81
CA LEU A 355 4.38 6.29 9.51
C LEU A 355 5.07 6.56 10.85
N ARG A 356 4.45 6.15 11.95
CA ARG A 356 5.07 6.29 13.28
C ARG A 356 5.75 4.97 13.66
N VAL A 357 7.05 5.03 13.92
CA VAL A 357 7.94 3.88 14.19
C VAL A 357 8.90 4.19 15.35
N PRO A 358 9.43 3.19 16.08
CA PRO A 358 10.48 3.44 17.07
C PRO A 358 11.75 3.96 16.41
N LEU A 359 12.54 4.75 17.14
CA LEU A 359 13.87 5.19 16.68
C LEU A 359 14.80 4.01 16.34
N ASP A 360 14.59 2.85 16.96
CA ASP A 360 15.35 1.63 16.69
C ASP A 360 15.27 1.20 15.22
N ASP A 361 14.13 1.40 14.53
CA ASP A 361 13.98 1.08 13.10
C ASP A 361 14.91 1.94 12.23
N LEU A 362 15.15 3.20 12.63
CA LEU A 362 16.09 4.09 11.94
C LEU A 362 17.54 3.68 12.20
N LEU A 363 17.84 3.19 13.40
CA LEU A 363 19.20 2.81 13.79
C LEU A 363 19.62 1.48 13.16
N ASP A 364 18.68 0.53 13.03
CA ASP A 364 18.91 -0.73 12.34
C ASP A 364 19.14 -0.53 10.83
N VAL A 365 20.17 -1.17 10.29
CA VAL A 365 20.58 -0.99 8.88
C VAL A 365 19.54 -1.56 7.92
N ALA A 366 18.98 -2.73 8.25
CA ALA A 366 18.03 -3.41 7.38
C ALA A 366 16.69 -2.67 7.36
N SER A 367 16.17 -2.28 8.53
CA SER A 367 14.95 -1.49 8.63
C SER A 367 15.10 -0.13 7.98
N ARG A 368 16.24 0.56 8.13
CA ARG A 368 16.50 1.83 7.44
C ARG A 368 16.52 1.70 5.92
N ALA A 369 17.09 0.63 5.36
CA ALA A 369 17.03 0.37 3.92
C ALA A 369 15.57 0.20 3.43
N ARG A 370 14.70 -0.40 4.25
CA ARG A 370 13.26 -0.46 3.97
C ARG A 370 12.59 0.91 4.07
N MET A 371 12.98 1.73 5.05
CA MET A 371 12.50 3.10 5.17
C MET A 371 12.83 3.92 3.93
N GLU A 372 14.03 3.76 3.35
CA GLU A 372 14.43 4.41 2.09
C GLU A 372 13.53 3.98 0.91
N ALA A 373 13.28 2.67 0.74
CA ALA A 373 12.41 2.16 -0.31
C ALA A 373 10.98 2.72 -0.22
N VAL A 374 10.42 2.80 1.00
CA VAL A 374 9.08 3.33 1.26
C VAL A 374 9.03 4.85 1.14
N ALA A 375 10.11 5.55 1.54
CA ALA A 375 10.18 7.02 1.48
C ALA A 375 10.21 7.56 0.05
N VAL A 376 10.78 6.81 -0.90
CA VAL A 376 10.76 7.15 -2.33
C VAL A 376 9.33 7.07 -2.90
N GLN A 377 8.47 6.23 -2.32
CA GLN A 377 7.04 6.21 -2.69
C GLN A 377 6.27 7.41 -2.15
N GLY A 378 6.88 8.32 -1.38
CA GLY A 378 6.23 9.53 -0.85
C GLY A 378 5.91 9.48 0.65
N CYS A 379 6.30 8.42 1.35
CA CYS A 379 6.12 8.32 2.80
C CYS A 379 7.22 9.04 3.59
N ARG A 380 6.91 9.42 4.82
CA ARG A 380 7.82 9.98 5.82
C ARG A 380 7.55 9.36 7.19
N PHE A 381 8.56 9.41 8.06
CA PHE A 381 8.54 8.73 9.35
C PHE A 381 8.60 9.71 10.53
N ALA A 382 7.67 9.53 11.45
CA ALA A 382 7.75 10.08 12.80
C ALA A 382 8.42 9.04 13.69
N VAL A 383 9.69 9.26 14.04
CA VAL A 383 10.44 8.34 14.91
C VAL A 383 10.23 8.72 16.37
N PHE A 384 9.93 7.76 17.24
CA PHE A 384 9.77 8.01 18.68
C PHE A 384 10.86 7.34 19.52
N HIS A 385 11.22 7.98 20.62
CA HIS A 385 12.17 7.45 21.60
C HIS A 385 11.69 7.72 23.02
N PHE A 386 11.83 6.74 23.90
CA PHE A 386 11.55 6.90 25.33
C PHE A 386 12.79 7.42 26.06
N GLY A 387 12.67 8.59 26.67
CA GLY A 387 13.78 9.29 27.30
C GLY A 387 14.59 10.11 26.30
N TRP A 388 15.89 10.24 26.57
CA TRP A 388 16.79 11.08 25.79
C TRP A 388 17.72 10.22 24.93
N PRO A 389 17.68 10.35 23.59
CA PRO A 389 18.60 9.63 22.73
C PRO A 389 20.05 10.05 23.01
N GLY A 390 20.97 9.09 22.92
CA GLY A 390 22.40 9.39 22.96
C GLY A 390 22.86 10.18 21.72
N GLU A 391 24.05 10.78 21.82
CA GLU A 391 24.63 11.59 20.75
C GLU A 391 24.69 10.88 19.39
N ALA A 392 25.14 9.62 19.37
CA ALA A 392 25.23 8.82 18.15
C ALA A 392 23.85 8.61 17.48
N ALA A 393 22.78 8.48 18.28
CA ALA A 393 21.42 8.33 17.77
C ALA A 393 20.91 9.66 17.16
N LEU A 394 21.19 10.80 17.80
CA LEU A 394 20.86 12.12 17.24
C LEU A 394 21.64 12.41 15.95
N ASP A 395 22.90 11.97 15.86
CA ASP A 395 23.69 12.08 14.63
C ASP A 395 23.13 11.21 13.51
N ALA A 396 22.63 10.02 13.83
CA ALA A 396 21.92 9.17 12.88
C ALA A 396 20.62 9.82 12.39
N VAL A 397 19.83 10.40 13.30
CA VAL A 397 18.63 11.21 12.96
C VAL A 397 19.01 12.33 11.99
N ARG A 398 20.08 13.08 12.28
CA ARG A 398 20.56 14.17 11.40
C ARG A 398 20.99 13.67 10.03
N ARG A 399 21.71 12.55 9.97
CA ARG A 399 22.20 11.94 8.72
C ARG A 399 21.05 11.50 7.83
N HIS A 400 20.00 10.93 8.43
CA HIS A 400 18.86 10.36 7.73
C HIS A 400 17.59 11.23 7.79
N ARG A 401 17.74 12.53 8.10
CA ARG A 401 16.63 13.49 8.23
C ARG A 401 15.71 13.60 7.01
N HIS A 402 16.19 13.23 5.82
CA HIS A 402 15.40 13.21 4.59
C HIS A 402 14.27 12.16 4.62
N LEU A 403 14.34 11.16 5.51
CA LEU A 403 13.30 10.16 5.72
C LEU A 403 12.25 10.63 6.75
N LEU A 404 12.57 11.63 7.56
CA LEU A 404 11.86 11.92 8.81
C LEU A 404 10.96 13.14 8.69
N ASP A 405 9.81 13.11 9.37
CA ASP A 405 8.97 14.29 9.61
C ASP A 405 9.19 14.90 11.00
N GLY A 406 9.84 14.18 11.92
CA GLY A 406 10.18 14.65 13.26
C GLY A 406 10.67 13.53 14.18
N LEU A 407 11.19 13.95 15.34
CA LEU A 407 11.60 13.09 16.44
C LEU A 407 10.66 13.34 17.64
N GLU A 408 9.89 12.32 18.00
CA GLU A 408 9.05 12.31 19.19
C GLU A 408 9.86 11.86 20.42
N LEU A 409 9.93 12.73 21.43
CA LEU A 409 10.58 12.45 22.70
C LEU A 409 9.52 12.16 23.76
N VAL A 410 9.46 10.91 24.21
CA VAL A 410 8.54 10.45 25.25
C VAL A 410 9.25 10.52 26.60
N LEU A 411 8.95 11.56 27.39
CA LEU A 411 9.68 11.88 28.62
C LEU A 411 8.84 11.66 29.88
N ARG A 412 9.46 11.15 30.94
CA ARG A 412 8.83 11.04 32.27
C ARG A 412 8.34 12.42 32.73
N TRP A 413 7.14 12.46 33.30
CA TRP A 413 6.51 13.68 33.80
C TRP A 413 6.31 13.63 35.33
N PRO A 414 6.52 14.75 36.07
CA PRO A 414 6.98 16.06 35.62
C PRO A 414 8.43 16.01 35.07
N PRO A 415 8.79 16.91 34.15
CA PRO A 415 10.10 16.90 33.52
C PRO A 415 11.18 17.41 34.48
N ALA A 416 12.44 17.14 34.14
CA ALA A 416 13.57 17.73 34.86
C ALA A 416 13.63 19.26 34.65
N PRO A 417 14.19 20.04 35.59
CA PRO A 417 14.26 21.51 35.49
C PRO A 417 15.00 22.05 34.27
N ASP A 418 15.86 21.23 33.64
CA ASP A 418 16.69 21.59 32.50
C ASP A 418 16.05 21.22 31.14
N LEU A 419 14.74 20.93 31.12
CA LEU A 419 13.99 20.49 29.93
C LEU A 419 14.30 21.33 28.69
N ASP A 420 14.16 22.65 28.80
CA ASP A 420 14.29 23.56 27.66
C ASP A 420 15.71 23.57 27.09
N ALA A 421 16.73 23.56 27.96
CA ALA A 421 18.13 23.51 27.55
C ALA A 421 18.45 22.20 26.82
N ARG A 422 17.90 21.07 27.31
CA ARG A 422 18.10 19.76 26.68
C ARG A 422 17.35 19.62 25.37
N LEU A 423 16.12 20.14 25.28
CA LEU A 423 15.37 20.19 24.02
C LEU A 423 16.12 21.03 22.97
N ALA A 424 16.64 22.20 23.35
CA ALA A 424 17.42 23.04 22.46
C ALA A 424 18.67 22.32 21.92
N ALA A 425 19.45 21.66 22.80
CA ALA A 425 20.63 20.89 22.41
C ALA A 425 20.28 19.70 21.50
N ALA A 426 19.21 18.97 21.81
CA ALA A 426 18.74 17.86 20.99
C ALA A 426 18.28 18.32 19.61
N ARG A 427 17.56 19.46 19.53
CA ARG A 427 17.06 20.04 18.28
C ARG A 427 18.20 20.46 17.37
N GLU A 428 19.19 21.16 17.92
CA GLU A 428 20.37 21.62 17.18
C GLU A 428 21.13 20.43 16.56
N ARG A 429 21.33 19.36 17.33
CA ARG A 429 22.04 18.17 16.85
C ARG A 429 21.23 17.38 15.85
N ALA A 430 19.99 17.03 16.18
CA ALA A 430 19.12 16.19 15.34
C ALA A 430 18.77 16.87 14.01
N GLY A 431 18.57 18.19 13.99
CA GLY A 431 18.24 18.92 12.76
C GLY A 431 16.89 18.52 12.15
N VAL A 432 15.95 18.06 12.97
CA VAL A 432 14.55 17.74 12.61
C VAL A 432 13.61 18.35 13.65
N PRO A 433 12.31 18.53 13.33
CA PRO A 433 11.33 18.97 14.30
C PRO A 433 11.27 18.05 15.53
N LEU A 434 11.22 18.62 16.73
CA LEU A 434 11.03 17.87 17.97
C LEU A 434 9.57 17.92 18.42
N VAL A 435 9.00 16.76 18.75
CA VAL A 435 7.65 16.65 19.30
C VAL A 435 7.73 16.08 20.72
N LEU A 436 7.22 16.80 21.69
CA LEU A 436 7.29 16.39 23.09
C LEU A 436 6.04 15.58 23.47
N SER A 437 6.26 14.40 24.05
CA SER A 437 5.22 13.57 24.63
C SER A 437 5.52 13.37 26.11
N ARG A 438 4.52 13.55 26.97
CA ARG A 438 4.63 13.18 28.39
C ARG A 438 4.47 11.67 28.54
N PHE A 439 5.12 11.10 29.54
CA PHE A 439 4.90 9.74 30.02
C PHE A 439 4.56 9.79 31.50
N TRP A 440 3.42 9.21 31.86
CA TRP A 440 3.00 9.09 33.25
C TRP A 440 3.59 7.84 33.90
N ASN A 441 4.25 8.02 35.04
CA ASN A 441 4.52 6.88 35.90
C ASN A 441 3.21 6.44 36.57
N ALA A 442 2.98 5.12 36.66
CA ALA A 442 1.77 4.53 37.22
C ALA A 442 1.64 4.70 38.76
N SER A 443 2.25 5.73 39.35
CA SER A 443 2.07 6.05 40.78
C SER A 443 0.88 6.97 41.06
N GLY A 444 0.07 7.30 40.06
CA GLY A 444 -1.19 8.04 40.23
C GLY A 444 -2.35 7.12 40.61
N GLU A 445 -3.13 7.52 41.61
CA GLU A 445 -4.33 6.83 42.08
C GLU A 445 -5.29 6.51 40.92
N SER A 446 -5.95 5.35 41.00
CA SER A 446 -6.95 4.99 40.00
C SER A 446 -8.16 5.91 40.09
N ARG A 447 -8.80 6.19 38.95
CA ARG A 447 -10.05 6.99 38.89
C ARG A 447 -11.17 6.44 39.79
N ASP A 448 -11.08 5.20 40.26
CA ASP A 448 -12.08 4.49 41.05
C ASP A 448 -11.58 3.95 42.41
N GLY A 449 -10.33 4.23 42.79
CA GLY A 449 -9.66 3.70 44.00
C GLY A 449 -9.53 2.16 44.10
N LYS A 450 -9.86 1.39 43.05
CA LYS A 450 -9.98 -0.09 43.11
C LYS A 450 -9.08 -0.85 42.14
N GLN A 451 -8.57 -0.24 41.07
CA GLN A 451 -7.72 -0.93 40.09
C GLN A 451 -6.50 -0.09 39.68
N ILE A 452 -5.29 -0.61 39.87
CA ILE A 452 -4.07 0.02 39.34
C ILE A 452 -4.23 0.19 37.82
N LYS A 453 -3.96 1.40 37.29
CA LYS A 453 -3.96 1.66 35.85
C LYS A 453 -2.81 0.88 35.19
N LEU A 454 -3.10 -0.33 34.70
CA LEU A 454 -2.17 -1.17 33.94
C LEU A 454 -2.08 -0.76 32.46
N LEU A 455 -1.93 0.54 32.23
CA LEU A 455 -1.81 1.15 30.92
C LEU A 455 -0.57 2.03 30.92
N VAL A 456 0.40 1.68 30.09
CA VAL A 456 1.54 2.54 29.77
C VAL A 456 0.98 3.73 28.98
N ASP A 457 0.96 4.90 29.61
CA ASP A 457 0.26 6.08 29.12
C ASP A 457 1.22 7.19 28.72
N HIS A 458 1.09 7.67 27.49
CA HIS A 458 1.86 8.78 26.95
C HIS A 458 0.99 9.74 26.15
N GLY A 459 1.49 10.96 25.96
CA GLY A 459 0.76 12.08 25.36
C GLY A 459 -0.09 12.85 26.37
N PHE A 460 -0.33 14.13 26.07
CA PHE A 460 -1.20 15.01 26.83
C PHE A 460 -2.68 14.71 26.51
N THR A 461 -3.55 14.82 27.51
CA THR A 461 -4.98 15.05 27.29
C THR A 461 -5.20 16.54 27.08
N VAL A 462 -6.34 16.88 26.49
CA VAL A 462 -6.74 18.28 26.22
C VAL A 462 -7.06 19.08 27.49
N ASP A 463 -7.15 18.41 28.65
CA ASP A 463 -7.42 19.02 29.95
C ASP A 463 -6.17 19.17 30.82
N ASP A 464 -5.01 18.67 30.35
CA ASP A 464 -3.77 18.79 31.10
C ASP A 464 -3.22 20.21 31.08
N GLU A 465 -2.44 20.54 32.12
CA GLU A 465 -1.56 21.70 32.08
C GLU A 465 -0.40 21.44 31.11
N LEU A 466 -0.40 22.17 30.00
CA LEU A 466 0.59 22.01 28.93
C LEU A 466 1.88 22.79 29.23
N PRO A 467 3.07 22.22 28.92
CA PRO A 467 4.34 22.91 29.11
C PRO A 467 4.50 24.07 28.12
N ALA A 468 5.32 25.06 28.48
CA ALA A 468 5.70 26.13 27.56
C ALA A 468 6.63 25.63 26.44
N ALA A 469 7.63 24.80 26.77
CA ALA A 469 8.54 24.09 25.87
C ALA A 469 8.91 24.84 24.56
N PRO A 470 9.51 26.05 24.63
CA PRO A 470 9.78 26.89 23.45
C PRO A 470 10.77 26.28 22.44
N ALA A 471 11.50 25.23 22.84
CA ALA A 471 12.42 24.49 21.99
C ALA A 471 11.78 23.26 21.32
N ALA A 472 10.51 22.96 21.59
CA ALA A 472 9.73 21.95 20.88
C ALA A 472 8.99 22.57 19.70
N ASP A 473 8.75 21.78 18.65
CA ASP A 473 7.96 22.18 17.48
C ASP A 473 6.52 21.64 17.57
N GLY A 474 6.25 20.73 18.52
CA GLY A 474 4.93 20.17 18.73
C GLY A 474 4.74 19.42 20.06
N LEU A 475 3.49 19.13 20.38
CA LEU A 475 3.08 18.33 21.53
C LEU A 475 2.27 17.11 21.08
N VAL A 476 2.50 15.96 21.71
CA VAL A 476 1.69 14.76 21.47
C VAL A 476 0.43 14.80 22.32
N PHE A 477 -0.73 14.66 21.70
CA PHE A 477 -2.01 14.50 22.36
C PHE A 477 -2.55 13.10 22.16
N ARG A 478 -3.23 12.53 23.17
CA ARG A 478 -3.82 11.21 23.09
C ARG A 478 -5.34 11.30 23.24
N ILE A 479 -6.06 10.73 22.28
CA ILE A 479 -7.52 10.65 22.31
C ILE A 479 -7.92 9.21 22.65
N ALA A 480 -8.48 9.04 23.85
CA ALA A 480 -8.96 7.75 24.34
C ALA A 480 -10.17 7.26 23.52
N ARG A 481 -10.45 5.96 23.61
CA ARG A 481 -11.50 5.29 22.83
C ARG A 481 -12.91 5.83 23.10
N ASP A 482 -13.18 6.22 24.34
CA ASP A 482 -14.45 6.76 24.81
C ASP A 482 -14.58 8.27 24.60
N THR A 483 -13.52 8.92 24.12
CA THR A 483 -13.53 10.33 23.75
C THR A 483 -13.86 10.47 22.26
N SER A 484 -14.74 11.42 21.94
CA SER A 484 -15.03 11.85 20.57
C SER A 484 -13.73 12.17 19.82
N ALA A 485 -13.55 11.61 18.63
CA ALA A 485 -12.30 11.83 17.88
C ALA A 485 -12.24 13.25 17.35
N HIS A 486 -13.35 13.77 16.81
CA HIS A 486 -13.39 15.12 16.26
C HIS A 486 -13.20 16.21 17.32
N GLU A 487 -13.90 16.11 18.46
CA GLU A 487 -13.72 17.08 19.56
C GLU A 487 -12.29 17.02 20.11
N GLY A 488 -11.78 15.81 20.31
CA GLY A 488 -10.42 15.60 20.82
C GLY A 488 -9.35 16.19 19.89
N ILE A 489 -9.47 15.95 18.58
CA ILE A 489 -8.55 16.50 17.58
C ILE A 489 -8.66 18.03 17.52
N ALA A 490 -9.87 18.58 17.49
CA ALA A 490 -10.08 20.02 17.41
C ALA A 490 -9.52 20.75 18.63
N ARG A 491 -9.79 20.25 19.84
CA ARG A 491 -9.25 20.82 21.09
C ARG A 491 -7.73 20.70 21.18
N ALA A 492 -7.16 19.58 20.73
CA ALA A 492 -5.70 19.41 20.68
C ALA A 492 -5.04 20.39 19.70
N ALA A 493 -5.65 20.57 18.52
CA ALA A 493 -5.25 21.55 17.52
C ALA A 493 -5.23 22.97 18.11
N GLU A 494 -6.37 23.42 18.64
CA GLU A 494 -6.50 24.75 19.25
C GLU A 494 -5.49 24.99 20.38
N ALA A 495 -5.31 23.99 21.27
CA ALA A 495 -4.39 24.10 22.39
C ALA A 495 -2.91 24.22 21.94
N ALA A 496 -2.53 23.57 20.85
CA ALA A 496 -1.20 23.66 20.26
C ALA A 496 -1.01 24.98 19.48
N GLU A 497 -1.98 25.37 18.64
CA GLU A 497 -1.97 26.61 17.87
C GLU A 497 -1.87 27.84 18.76
N GLY A 498 -2.60 27.86 19.88
CA GLY A 498 -2.52 28.93 20.89
C GLY A 498 -1.12 29.11 21.51
N ARG A 499 -0.19 28.18 21.26
CA ARG A 499 1.21 28.20 21.69
C ARG A 499 2.21 28.30 20.52
N GLY A 500 1.72 28.38 19.28
CA GLY A 500 2.57 28.33 18.08
C GLY A 500 3.20 26.95 17.82
N LEU A 501 2.57 25.88 18.33
CA LEU A 501 3.06 24.51 18.23
C LEU A 501 2.17 23.67 17.29
N CYS A 502 2.73 22.56 16.81
CA CYS A 502 1.98 21.53 16.09
C CYS A 502 1.39 20.49 17.05
N ALA A 503 0.10 20.18 16.94
CA ALA A 503 -0.48 19.02 17.59
C ALA A 503 -0.12 17.72 16.84
N GLN A 504 0.43 16.75 17.57
CA GLN A 504 0.55 15.37 17.12
C GLN A 504 -0.45 14.49 17.88
N VAL A 505 -1.61 14.24 17.27
CA VAL A 505 -2.75 13.55 17.90
C VAL A 505 -2.69 12.05 17.62
N HIS A 506 -2.72 11.24 18.67
CA HIS A 506 -2.81 9.78 18.61
C HIS A 506 -4.23 9.36 18.93
N VAL A 507 -4.97 8.92 17.92
CA VAL A 507 -6.35 8.45 18.06
C VAL A 507 -6.34 6.94 18.28
N ARG A 508 -6.78 6.52 19.46
CA ARG A 508 -6.82 5.09 19.80
C ARG A 508 -8.04 4.41 19.24
N LEU A 509 -7.84 3.30 18.54
CA LEU A 509 -8.88 2.29 18.34
C LEU A 509 -8.96 1.34 19.54
N ALA A 510 -7.84 1.13 20.25
CA ALA A 510 -7.79 0.33 21.47
C ALA A 510 -8.51 0.98 22.64
N ASP A 511 -9.14 0.15 23.48
CA ASP A 511 -9.67 0.57 24.78
C ASP A 511 -8.54 0.96 25.75
N ASP A 512 -8.87 1.71 26.80
CA ASP A 512 -7.91 1.99 27.88
C ASP A 512 -7.75 0.79 28.83
N SER A 513 -8.69 -0.15 28.83
CA SER A 513 -8.55 -1.44 29.49
C SER A 513 -7.79 -2.44 28.62
N PRO A 514 -6.71 -3.07 29.12
CA PRO A 514 -5.96 -4.10 28.39
C PRO A 514 -6.78 -5.37 28.09
N ALA A 515 -7.89 -5.59 28.80
CA ALA A 515 -8.73 -6.77 28.64
C ALA A 515 -9.96 -6.55 27.74
N ARG A 516 -10.35 -5.28 27.49
CA ARG A 516 -11.57 -5.00 26.72
C ARG A 516 -11.25 -4.99 25.23
N ALA A 517 -11.88 -5.92 24.51
CA ALA A 517 -11.74 -6.04 23.08
C ALA A 517 -12.61 -5.03 22.31
N GLN A 518 -12.12 -4.54 21.18
CA GLN A 518 -12.81 -3.60 20.28
C GLN A 518 -12.92 -4.22 18.87
N HIS A 519 -13.76 -5.26 18.75
CA HIS A 519 -13.94 -6.03 17.50
C HIS A 519 -15.08 -5.53 16.60
N ASP A 520 -15.85 -4.54 17.05
CA ASP A 520 -16.90 -3.93 16.26
C ASP A 520 -16.30 -3.19 15.05
N GLU A 521 -16.35 -3.84 13.89
CA GLU A 521 -15.81 -3.32 12.64
C GLU A 521 -16.52 -2.04 12.18
N TRP A 522 -17.83 -1.93 12.43
CA TRP A 522 -18.59 -0.74 12.04
C TRP A 522 -18.17 0.47 12.89
N ARG A 523 -18.13 0.31 14.22
CA ARG A 523 -17.71 1.38 15.12
C ARG A 523 -16.26 1.81 14.89
N ASN A 524 -15.38 0.86 14.57
CA ASN A 524 -14.00 1.16 14.18
C ASN A 524 -13.94 1.91 12.85
N THR A 525 -14.77 1.55 11.87
CA THR A 525 -14.89 2.24 10.58
C THR A 525 -15.36 3.69 10.78
N CYS A 526 -16.42 3.93 11.55
CA CYS A 526 -16.91 5.29 11.82
C CYS A 526 -15.84 6.16 12.47
N ARG A 527 -15.13 5.65 13.49
CA ARG A 527 -14.04 6.39 14.15
C ARG A 527 -12.87 6.70 13.21
N VAL A 528 -12.53 5.78 12.31
CA VAL A 528 -11.48 6.01 11.29
C VAL A 528 -11.91 7.10 10.30
N LEU A 529 -13.15 7.09 9.84
CA LEU A 529 -13.68 8.09 8.90
C LEU A 529 -13.78 9.48 9.56
N GLU A 530 -14.26 9.53 10.80
CA GLU A 530 -14.28 10.74 11.64
C GLU A 530 -12.87 11.34 11.77
N THR A 531 -11.89 10.51 12.12
CA THR A 531 -10.49 10.90 12.25
C THR A 531 -9.90 11.41 10.94
N ALA A 532 -10.23 10.73 9.82
CA ALA A 532 -9.71 11.09 8.51
C ALA A 532 -10.24 12.45 8.05
N LEU A 533 -11.55 12.69 8.14
CA LEU A 533 -12.12 13.99 7.76
C LEU A 533 -11.54 15.14 8.61
N CYS A 534 -11.35 14.92 9.92
CA CYS A 534 -10.69 15.89 10.79
C CYS A 534 -9.23 16.16 10.38
N SER A 535 -8.47 15.13 10.01
CA SER A 535 -7.10 15.27 9.50
C SER A 535 -7.03 16.11 8.21
N HIS A 536 -8.00 15.94 7.31
CA HIS A 536 -8.08 16.74 6.08
C HIS A 536 -8.39 18.23 6.30
N PHE A 537 -9.04 18.54 7.42
CA PHE A 537 -9.34 19.91 7.87
C PHE A 537 -8.15 20.52 8.65
N HIS A 538 -7.64 19.82 9.66
CA HIS A 538 -6.53 20.26 10.53
C HIS A 538 -5.14 20.02 9.92
N ARG A 539 -4.88 20.62 8.76
CA ARG A 539 -3.69 20.36 7.91
C ARG A 539 -2.35 20.72 8.54
N GLY A 540 -2.35 21.67 9.47
CA GLY A 540 -1.16 22.08 10.22
C GLY A 540 -0.72 21.07 11.30
N HIS A 541 -1.50 20.00 11.48
CA HIS A 541 -1.32 19.02 12.55
C HIS A 541 -1.07 17.61 12.02
N ARG A 542 -0.69 16.72 12.94
CA ARG A 542 -0.37 15.33 12.63
C ARG A 542 -1.33 14.43 13.39
N VAL A 543 -2.14 13.67 12.68
CA VAL A 543 -3.07 12.73 13.29
C VAL A 543 -2.63 11.32 12.95
N PHE A 544 -2.53 10.45 13.95
CA PHE A 544 -2.12 9.05 13.79
C PHE A 544 -3.20 8.11 14.32
N LEU A 545 -3.53 7.09 13.54
CA LEU A 545 -4.29 5.92 13.99
C LEU A 545 -3.32 4.89 14.59
N ASP A 546 -3.67 4.35 15.75
CA ASP A 546 -2.79 3.44 16.51
C ASP A 546 -2.76 1.99 16.01
N THR A 547 -3.53 1.66 14.97
CA THR A 547 -3.81 0.27 14.57
C THR A 547 -3.92 0.10 13.06
N LEU A 548 -2.83 -0.34 12.42
CA LEU A 548 -2.84 -0.78 11.02
C LEU A 548 -3.53 -2.14 10.88
N GLY A 549 -2.93 -3.18 11.45
CA GLY A 549 -3.41 -4.56 11.38
C GLY A 549 -4.16 -4.95 12.64
N ASP A 550 -5.08 -5.92 12.50
CA ASP A 550 -5.77 -6.54 13.64
C ASP A 550 -4.79 -6.89 14.77
N VAL A 551 -5.23 -6.66 16.01
CA VAL A 551 -4.60 -7.20 17.22
C VAL A 551 -5.56 -8.26 17.74
N ASP A 552 -5.28 -9.51 17.43
CA ASP A 552 -6.16 -10.67 17.67
C ASP A 552 -5.70 -11.52 18.86
N ARG A 553 -4.58 -11.16 19.50
CA ARG A 553 -3.98 -11.84 20.65
C ARG A 553 -3.29 -10.87 21.59
N GLY A 554 -3.15 -11.27 22.85
CA GLY A 554 -2.52 -10.44 23.89
C GLY A 554 -3.45 -9.35 24.42
N TYR A 555 -2.89 -8.19 24.74
CA TYR A 555 -3.62 -7.07 25.34
C TYR A 555 -4.20 -6.12 24.28
N PHE A 556 -5.32 -5.47 24.65
CA PHE A 556 -6.08 -4.56 23.81
C PHE A 556 -6.53 -5.16 22.46
N PRO A 557 -7.20 -6.33 22.44
CA PRO A 557 -7.63 -6.93 21.17
C PRO A 557 -8.57 -6.00 20.40
N ARG A 558 -8.42 -5.88 19.09
CA ARG A 558 -9.22 -4.98 18.25
C ARG A 558 -9.01 -5.22 16.77
N THR A 559 -9.95 -4.77 15.95
CA THR A 559 -9.78 -4.77 14.50
C THR A 559 -9.06 -3.52 14.02
N GLY A 560 -8.24 -3.67 12.97
CA GLY A 560 -7.50 -2.60 12.32
C GLY A 560 -8.06 -2.23 10.94
N LEU A 561 -7.22 -1.59 10.14
CA LEU A 561 -7.46 -1.27 8.72
C LEU A 561 -7.28 -2.49 7.80
N ILE A 562 -6.43 -3.44 8.21
CA ILE A 562 -6.20 -4.72 7.54
C ILE A 562 -6.29 -5.89 8.54
N ASP A 563 -6.62 -7.07 8.04
CA ASP A 563 -6.56 -8.30 8.84
C ASP A 563 -5.12 -8.83 8.99
N ARG A 564 -4.93 -9.92 9.76
CA ARG A 564 -3.60 -10.54 9.96
C ARG A 564 -3.00 -11.21 8.72
N ARG A 565 -3.75 -11.31 7.61
CA ARG A 565 -3.28 -11.76 6.28
C ARG A 565 -2.89 -10.59 5.38
N GLY A 566 -3.02 -9.35 5.86
CA GLY A 566 -2.77 -8.14 5.08
C GLY A 566 -3.92 -7.76 4.15
N ASN A 567 -5.10 -8.35 4.31
CA ASN A 567 -6.25 -8.07 3.47
C ASN A 567 -7.03 -6.85 4.01
N PRO A 568 -7.52 -5.95 3.14
CA PRO A 568 -8.27 -4.77 3.57
C PRO A 568 -9.55 -5.12 4.33
N ARG A 569 -9.72 -4.54 5.53
CA ARG A 569 -11.00 -4.53 6.28
C ARG A 569 -11.91 -3.41 5.78
N LEU A 570 -13.16 -3.37 6.27
CA LEU A 570 -14.08 -2.28 5.92
C LEU A 570 -13.49 -0.91 6.25
N ALA A 571 -12.87 -0.74 7.42
CA ALA A 571 -12.22 0.50 7.82
C ALA A 571 -11.11 0.93 6.86
N GLY A 572 -10.29 -0.02 6.36
CA GLY A 572 -9.23 0.27 5.38
C GLY A 572 -9.78 0.66 4.01
N ARG A 573 -10.81 -0.05 3.52
CA ARG A 573 -11.50 0.30 2.26
C ARG A 573 -12.17 1.66 2.34
N ALA A 574 -12.85 1.93 3.46
CA ALA A 574 -13.53 3.20 3.71
C ALA A 574 -12.55 4.37 3.81
N LEU A 575 -11.43 4.20 4.52
CA LEU A 575 -10.36 5.20 4.60
C LEU A 575 -9.77 5.49 3.22
N ARG A 576 -9.45 4.43 2.45
CA ARG A 576 -8.96 4.54 1.08
C ARG A 576 -9.90 5.39 0.22
N ASN A 577 -11.18 5.06 0.19
CA ASN A 577 -12.13 5.72 -0.70
C ASN A 577 -12.48 7.14 -0.23
N LEU A 578 -12.48 7.42 1.08
CA LEU A 578 -12.62 8.78 1.59
C LEU A 578 -11.41 9.63 1.20
N ASN A 579 -10.19 9.13 1.44
CA ASN A 579 -8.97 9.83 1.04
C ASN A 579 -8.90 10.02 -0.48
N GLY A 580 -9.32 9.03 -1.26
CA GLY A 580 -9.40 9.08 -2.71
C GLY A 580 -10.32 10.19 -3.20
N ALA A 581 -11.56 10.19 -2.72
CA ALA A 581 -12.53 11.24 -3.05
C ALA A 581 -12.04 12.65 -2.64
N LEU A 582 -11.46 12.80 -1.45
CA LEU A 582 -10.92 14.08 -0.97
C LEU A 582 -9.67 14.53 -1.75
N SER A 583 -8.91 13.62 -2.36
CA SER A 583 -7.73 13.95 -3.18
C SER A 583 -8.08 14.62 -4.52
N GLU A 584 -9.33 14.49 -4.95
CA GLU A 584 -9.84 15.09 -6.19
C GLU A 584 -10.50 16.46 -5.96
N LEU A 585 -10.69 16.84 -4.69
CA LEU A 585 -11.36 18.08 -4.30
C LEU A 585 -10.36 19.17 -3.87
N PRO A 586 -10.79 20.44 -3.87
CA PRO A 586 -10.05 21.50 -3.19
C PRO A 586 -9.87 21.21 -1.69
N PRO A 587 -8.95 21.92 -1.02
CA PRO A 587 -8.83 21.89 0.42
C PRO A 587 -10.16 22.03 1.18
N VAL A 588 -10.40 21.16 2.16
CA VAL A 588 -11.48 21.34 3.14
C VAL A 588 -11.20 22.61 3.96
N ARG A 589 -12.16 23.53 3.98
CA ARG A 589 -12.05 24.87 4.58
C ARG A 589 -12.90 25.07 5.82
N THR A 590 -14.00 24.33 5.94
CA THR A 590 -14.85 24.30 7.14
C THR A 590 -15.21 22.86 7.42
N LEU A 591 -15.42 22.55 8.70
CA LEU A 591 -15.85 21.26 9.18
C LEU A 591 -16.67 21.47 10.46
N ASP A 592 -17.93 21.07 10.41
CA ASP A 592 -18.85 21.08 11.53
C ASP A 592 -19.35 19.64 11.77
N TRP A 593 -19.55 19.31 13.04
CA TRP A 593 -20.03 18.00 13.46
C TRP A 593 -21.38 18.15 14.17
N HIS A 594 -22.36 17.36 13.73
CA HIS A 594 -23.72 17.41 14.25
C HIS A 594 -24.08 16.07 14.89
N GLU A 595 -24.30 16.09 16.21
CA GLU A 595 -24.92 14.97 16.90
C GLU A 595 -26.41 14.89 16.55
N THR A 596 -26.86 13.72 16.15
CA THR A 596 -28.27 13.49 15.82
C THR A 596 -28.80 12.26 16.53
N THR A 597 -30.11 12.04 16.44
CA THR A 597 -30.73 10.80 16.93
C THR A 597 -30.20 9.55 16.23
N ASP A 598 -29.65 9.68 15.03
CA ASP A 598 -29.23 8.56 14.17
C ASP A 598 -27.73 8.26 14.20
N GLY A 599 -26.96 9.12 14.86
CA GLY A 599 -25.50 9.05 14.96
C GLY A 599 -24.88 10.42 14.71
N LEU A 600 -23.66 10.42 14.18
CA LEU A 600 -22.86 11.64 13.96
C LEU A 600 -22.86 12.03 12.48
N LEU A 601 -22.94 13.32 12.16
CA LEU A 601 -22.80 13.84 10.80
C LEU A 601 -21.67 14.85 10.70
N GLY A 602 -20.70 14.58 9.85
CA GLY A 602 -19.69 15.56 9.43
C GLY A 602 -20.19 16.35 8.24
N GLU A 603 -20.28 17.67 8.38
CA GLU A 603 -20.56 18.63 7.30
C GLU A 603 -19.27 19.41 7.01
N ALA A 604 -18.78 19.37 5.77
CA ALA A 604 -17.57 20.07 5.38
C ALA A 604 -17.73 20.85 4.07
N ARG A 605 -16.92 21.89 3.87
CA ARG A 605 -16.85 22.63 2.60
C ARG A 605 -15.49 22.54 1.96
N ALA A 606 -15.46 22.20 0.66
CA ALA A 606 -14.27 22.09 -0.16
C ALA A 606 -14.46 22.87 -1.47
N GLY A 607 -14.08 24.15 -1.48
CA GLY A 607 -14.44 25.06 -2.57
C GLY A 607 -15.95 25.32 -2.58
N GLU A 608 -16.59 25.07 -3.72
CA GLU A 608 -18.06 25.18 -3.87
C GLU A 608 -18.81 23.92 -3.41
N MET A 609 -18.08 22.84 -3.10
CA MET A 609 -18.68 21.56 -2.72
C MET A 609 -19.01 21.52 -1.23
N VAL A 610 -20.19 21.01 -0.90
CA VAL A 610 -20.62 20.60 0.43
C VAL A 610 -20.46 19.09 0.54
N LEU A 611 -19.77 18.66 1.58
CA LEU A 611 -19.48 17.25 1.88
C LEU A 611 -20.32 16.82 3.08
N LEU A 612 -21.00 15.68 2.95
CA LEU A 612 -21.74 15.08 4.06
C LEU A 612 -21.25 13.67 4.31
N LEU A 613 -20.82 13.42 5.55
CA LEU A 613 -20.33 12.13 6.03
C LEU A 613 -21.21 11.66 7.19
N PRO A 614 -22.33 10.97 6.91
CA PRO A 614 -23.14 10.36 7.95
C PRO A 614 -22.45 9.12 8.53
N LEU A 615 -22.34 9.07 9.85
CA LEU A 615 -21.72 8.00 10.64
C LEU A 615 -22.75 7.47 11.65
N PRO A 616 -23.68 6.61 11.22
CA PRO A 616 -24.71 6.08 12.12
C PRO A 616 -24.12 5.12 13.15
N ASP A 617 -24.77 5.02 14.31
CA ASP A 617 -24.34 4.14 15.41
C ASP A 617 -24.33 2.66 15.02
N THR A 618 -25.25 2.28 14.14
CA THR A 618 -25.40 0.92 13.63
C THR A 618 -25.37 0.91 12.10
N PRO A 619 -24.78 -0.13 11.48
CA PRO A 619 -24.78 -0.25 10.04
C PRO A 619 -26.20 -0.37 9.51
N GLY A 620 -26.49 0.28 8.38
CA GLY A 620 -27.79 0.21 7.73
C GLY A 620 -28.90 1.05 8.39
N ARG A 621 -28.59 1.87 9.40
CA ARG A 621 -29.58 2.81 9.93
C ARG A 621 -29.76 3.98 8.96
N VAL A 622 -31.01 4.22 8.55
CA VAL A 622 -31.37 5.34 7.68
C VAL A 622 -31.20 6.65 8.45
N TRP A 623 -30.59 7.64 7.80
CA TRP A 623 -30.45 8.98 8.35
C TRP A 623 -31.78 9.73 8.24
N HIS A 624 -32.39 10.08 9.37
CA HIS A 624 -33.65 10.82 9.44
C HIS A 624 -33.48 12.26 9.95
N GLY A 625 -32.33 12.58 10.54
CA GLY A 625 -32.00 13.92 11.05
C GLY A 625 -32.08 15.03 10.00
N PRO A 626 -32.33 16.30 10.40
CA PRO A 626 -32.13 17.44 9.52
C PRO A 626 -30.65 17.51 9.13
N VAL A 627 -30.36 17.89 7.88
CA VAL A 627 -29.01 18.24 7.48
C VAL A 627 -28.92 19.76 7.44
N PRO A 628 -28.19 20.40 8.36
CA PRO A 628 -28.04 21.84 8.40
C PRO A 628 -27.38 22.36 7.11
N GLY A 629 -27.70 23.59 6.71
CA GLY A 629 -26.93 24.32 5.69
C GLY A 629 -27.04 23.82 4.24
N LEU A 630 -27.86 22.80 3.96
CA LEU A 630 -28.07 22.35 2.58
C LEU A 630 -28.98 23.30 1.79
N PRO A 631 -28.65 23.58 0.52
CA PRO A 631 -29.54 24.28 -0.40
C PRO A 631 -30.76 23.40 -0.74
N ASP A 632 -31.88 24.03 -1.09
CA ASP A 632 -33.12 23.32 -1.47
C ASP A 632 -32.92 22.37 -2.66
N ARG A 633 -31.96 22.68 -3.55
CA ARG A 633 -31.56 21.84 -4.68
C ARG A 633 -30.05 21.69 -4.74
N CYS A 634 -29.60 20.47 -4.97
CA CYS A 634 -28.21 20.17 -5.22
C CYS A 634 -28.05 19.14 -6.34
N GLU A 635 -26.85 19.12 -6.89
CA GLU A 635 -26.36 18.09 -7.80
C GLU A 635 -24.99 17.60 -7.31
N GLY A 636 -24.56 16.42 -7.70
CA GLY A 636 -23.23 15.92 -7.36
C GLY A 636 -23.17 14.42 -7.39
N CYS A 637 -22.49 13.82 -6.42
CA CYS A 637 -22.37 12.38 -6.34
C CYS A 637 -22.40 11.83 -4.90
N ARG A 638 -22.80 10.56 -4.82
CA ARG A 638 -22.66 9.70 -3.66
C ARG A 638 -21.53 8.71 -3.93
N VAL A 639 -20.58 8.63 -3.01
CA VAL A 639 -19.51 7.63 -3.02
C VAL A 639 -19.77 6.61 -1.92
N ASP A 640 -19.97 5.35 -2.30
CA ASP A 640 -19.94 4.23 -1.38
C ASP A 640 -18.49 4.00 -0.93
N LEU A 641 -18.18 4.28 0.33
CA LEU A 641 -16.81 4.21 0.83
C LEU A 641 -16.35 2.75 1.02
N GLY A 642 -17.27 1.79 1.13
CA GLY A 642 -16.93 0.37 1.26
C GLY A 642 -16.41 -0.25 -0.05
N SER A 643 -16.95 0.18 -1.18
CA SER A 643 -16.67 -0.34 -2.53
C SER A 643 -15.94 0.66 -3.44
N GLY A 644 -16.08 1.95 -3.20
CA GLY A 644 -15.63 3.03 -4.08
C GLY A 644 -16.61 3.35 -5.22
N ALA A 645 -17.76 2.68 -5.29
CA ALA A 645 -18.76 2.94 -6.31
C ALA A 645 -19.33 4.35 -6.18
N GLN A 646 -19.50 5.04 -7.31
CA GLN A 646 -20.01 6.41 -7.37
C GLN A 646 -21.32 6.45 -8.14
N ALA A 647 -22.33 7.12 -7.59
CA ALA A 647 -23.61 7.37 -8.24
C ALA A 647 -23.85 8.88 -8.33
N VAL A 648 -24.32 9.36 -9.49
CA VAL A 648 -24.75 10.76 -9.67
C VAL A 648 -26.05 10.97 -8.90
N VAL A 649 -26.17 12.13 -8.24
CA VAL A 649 -27.35 12.49 -7.46
C VAL A 649 -27.78 13.91 -7.80
N GLU A 650 -29.08 14.11 -8.00
CA GLU A 650 -29.70 15.40 -8.30
C GLU A 650 -31.05 15.49 -7.60
N GLY A 651 -31.36 16.63 -7.00
CA GLY A 651 -32.69 16.87 -6.43
C GLY A 651 -32.68 17.63 -5.10
N ASP A 652 -33.73 17.38 -4.32
CA ASP A 652 -33.88 17.94 -2.98
C ASP A 652 -32.85 17.32 -2.04
N ALA A 653 -31.95 18.16 -1.53
CA ALA A 653 -30.81 17.76 -0.73
C ALA A 653 -31.22 17.03 0.56
N GLY A 654 -32.35 17.42 1.17
CA GLY A 654 -32.91 16.79 2.36
C GLY A 654 -33.51 15.41 2.07
N ARG A 655 -33.97 15.15 0.85
CA ARG A 655 -34.45 13.82 0.43
C ARG A 655 -33.33 12.87 0.03
N LEU A 656 -32.24 13.39 -0.54
CA LEU A 656 -31.12 12.56 -1.01
C LEU A 656 -30.43 11.82 0.14
N VAL A 657 -30.24 12.48 1.28
CA VAL A 657 -29.57 11.87 2.45
C VAL A 657 -30.51 10.92 3.21
N ARG A 658 -31.82 11.07 3.04
CA ARG A 658 -32.87 10.28 3.71
C ARG A 658 -33.25 9.06 2.88
N GLY A 659 -32.54 7.94 3.02
CA GLY A 659 -33.02 6.70 2.39
C GLY A 659 -32.11 5.49 2.39
N ASP A 660 -30.83 5.61 2.75
CA ASP A 660 -29.89 4.53 2.46
C ASP A 660 -29.38 3.77 3.68
N ALA A 661 -29.60 2.46 3.62
CA ALA A 661 -29.16 1.44 4.55
C ALA A 661 -28.22 0.47 3.82
N GLY A 662 -26.92 0.52 4.07
CA GLY A 662 -26.02 -0.53 3.58
C GLY A 662 -24.56 -0.45 4.01
N GLY A 663 -23.95 0.74 3.96
CA GLY A 663 -22.50 0.89 4.20
C GLY A 663 -22.08 2.35 4.43
N PRO A 664 -20.77 2.61 4.64
CA PRO A 664 -20.28 3.96 4.87
C PRO A 664 -20.33 4.75 3.56
N VAL A 665 -20.81 5.99 3.59
CA VAL A 665 -21.03 6.81 2.39
C VAL A 665 -20.50 8.24 2.57
N LEU A 666 -20.04 8.85 1.48
CA LEU A 666 -19.74 10.27 1.39
C LEU A 666 -20.61 10.90 0.31
N TRP A 667 -21.30 11.98 0.64
CA TRP A 667 -21.99 12.82 -0.34
C TRP A 667 -21.11 14.01 -0.69
N ILE A 668 -20.97 14.29 -1.99
CA ILE A 668 -20.25 15.43 -2.53
C ILE A 668 -21.25 16.22 -3.37
N LEU A 669 -21.72 17.34 -2.83
CA LEU A 669 -22.86 18.08 -3.37
C LEU A 669 -22.46 19.50 -3.75
N ARG A 670 -22.96 19.98 -4.87
CA ARG A 670 -22.89 21.37 -5.31
C ARG A 670 -24.27 22.01 -5.20
N PRO A 671 -24.41 23.17 -4.56
CA PRO A 671 -25.65 23.95 -4.61
C PRO A 671 -26.03 24.33 -6.04
N VAL A 672 -27.31 24.16 -6.39
CA VAL A 672 -27.87 24.63 -7.67
C VAL A 672 -28.88 25.73 -7.38
N SER A 673 -28.76 26.84 -8.11
CA SER A 673 -29.65 28.00 -8.02
C SER A 673 -31.06 27.73 -8.53
#